data_AF-A0AAD9GGH6-F1
#
_entry.id   AF-A0AAD9GGH6-F1
#
_cell.length_a   1.000
_cell.length_b   1.000
_cell.length_c   1.000
_cell.angle_alpha   90.00
_cell.angle_beta   90.00
_cell.angle_gamma   90.00
#
_symmetry.space_group_name_H-M   'P 1'
#
loop_
_entity.id
_entity.type
_entity.pdbx_description
1 polymer ?
#
loop_
_entity_poly.entity_id
_entity_poly.type
_entity_poly.pdbx_seq_one_letter_code
_entity_poly.pdbx_strand_id
1 'polypeptide(L)'
;MYLALQRAVGLVQHHDGLSGTEKQSVADDYSLRLNDGIIQAEKEMNEVLFVIGEKEPYSFCLLANTSVCDVSTQNTNFEVLVHNALARTSVQTFSIPITHKSAEVTLLSGDASVREQNVYVALPVHSETQVAPNSFVFSAELKPLSTTRFLVKQKESSKEEEYLDDGAASVASDSENDDVVVLENQLVRAEIRKSTGSITKLANKKKNIQIPLSLDVAYYQAFQGDGPKSGAYVFRPDSNKTYPVTGNGSTTNSMPSVTMVNLQTHKGATASRTSVPRVAFKIGDWVTLEYRVNDADEFLEIEWTVGPVPIADKKGKEVIVRFDAGKSIASDATLYTDSNGLEFMKRVRNHRDTWNLTLHDNTEAVAANYFPITTGAYIKDTKHQLNVVTDRAQGAASLVDGQVEVMVHRRLLADDNKGVAEFLNETESVYDSNTKKQVTKGLTVRGNFFVNVDSAEDGMRSIRSKMESQFFRPLTVFRKPVSSEVKAKAKVPWLRVGEFPANVGLTTLQELSKQCLLVRLSHLYAVDEHSTLSKPVTVDFSTLFSVENAKVSELTEMVLTGTKELSEEAVGMEWKTTDDTYGWSPRSLPVKGTSVTLQAIEVRAFRLCFAKASEDVGGSVVVADADADVTDSWDEAEESFGVVLQDLAEIIDVH
;
A
#
# COMPACT_ATOMS: atom_id res chain seq x y z
N MET A 1 15.84 20.23 6.75
CA MET A 1 15.58 19.46 7.99
C MET A 1 14.46 18.49 7.67
N TYR A 2 14.79 17.34 7.04
CA TYR A 2 13.84 16.30 6.57
C TYR A 2 14.34 14.87 6.89
N LEU A 3 15.34 14.77 7.78
CA LEU A 3 16.22 13.59 7.82
C LEU A 3 15.76 12.49 8.77
N ALA A 4 14.89 12.75 9.76
CA ALA A 4 14.61 11.77 10.82
C ALA A 4 13.91 10.51 10.26
N LEU A 5 12.74 10.68 9.63
CA LEU A 5 12.00 9.56 9.04
C LEU A 5 12.79 8.92 7.90
N GLN A 6 13.46 9.70 7.05
CA GLN A 6 14.30 9.18 5.96
C GLN A 6 15.43 8.29 6.48
N ARG A 7 16.11 8.69 7.57
CA ARG A 7 17.15 7.87 8.21
C ARG A 7 16.58 6.62 8.85
N ALA A 8 15.43 6.70 9.53
CA ALA A 8 14.78 5.54 10.13
C ALA A 8 14.34 4.52 9.07
N VAL A 9 13.67 4.97 8.01
CA VAL A 9 13.29 4.11 6.87
C VAL A 9 14.53 3.51 6.22
N GLY A 10 15.57 4.31 5.96
CA GLY A 10 16.82 3.85 5.38
C GLY A 10 17.55 2.82 6.24
N LEU A 11 17.52 2.97 7.56
CA LEU A 11 18.06 1.99 8.50
C LEU A 11 17.28 0.68 8.48
N VAL A 12 15.94 0.73 8.42
CA VAL A 12 15.09 -0.47 8.37
C VAL A 12 15.22 -1.22 7.04
N GLN A 13 15.67 -0.57 5.96
CA GLN A 13 16.03 -1.29 4.72
C GLN A 13 17.27 -2.21 4.87
N HIS A 14 17.90 -2.24 6.05
CA HIS A 14 18.91 -3.24 6.38
C HIS A 14 18.40 -4.67 6.12
N HIS A 15 19.31 -5.57 5.75
CA HIS A 15 18.99 -6.96 5.40
C HIS A 15 18.65 -7.85 6.60
N ASP A 16 18.79 -7.33 7.81
CA ASP A 16 18.21 -7.85 9.06
C ASP A 16 17.28 -6.80 9.69
N GLY A 17 16.59 -5.99 8.89
CA GLY A 17 15.55 -5.07 9.36
C GLY A 17 14.22 -5.45 8.72
N LEU A 18 14.01 -5.02 7.47
CA LEU A 18 12.79 -5.34 6.72
C LEU A 18 12.59 -6.85 6.50
N SER A 19 13.66 -7.65 6.54
CA SER A 19 13.59 -9.10 6.42
C SER A 19 12.97 -9.81 7.64
N GLY A 20 12.93 -9.16 8.82
CA GLY A 20 12.51 -9.78 10.08
C GLY A 20 13.49 -10.86 10.55
N THR A 21 14.78 -10.65 10.32
CA THR A 21 15.86 -11.59 10.66
C THR A 21 16.80 -11.06 11.74
N GLU A 22 16.32 -10.15 12.56
CA GLU A 22 16.94 -9.65 13.76
C GLU A 22 16.38 -10.31 15.04
N LYS A 23 17.00 -9.99 16.18
CA LYS A 23 16.43 -10.33 17.50
C LYS A 23 15.23 -9.46 17.83
N GLN A 24 14.33 -9.93 18.68
CA GLN A 24 13.11 -9.19 19.05
C GLN A 24 13.42 -7.78 19.57
N SER A 25 14.44 -7.61 20.42
CA SER A 25 14.80 -6.31 20.96
C SER A 25 15.30 -5.31 19.88
N VAL A 26 15.80 -5.82 18.76
CA VAL A 26 16.24 -4.99 17.62
C VAL A 26 15.05 -4.64 16.73
N ALA A 27 14.11 -5.58 16.52
CA ALA A 27 12.83 -5.29 15.86
C ALA A 27 12.04 -4.20 16.60
N ASP A 28 12.06 -4.24 17.94
CA ASP A 28 11.47 -3.22 18.80
C ASP A 28 12.19 -1.85 18.63
N ASP A 29 13.52 -1.83 18.51
CA ASP A 29 14.31 -0.61 18.25
C ASP A 29 14.02 -0.03 16.85
N TYR A 30 13.89 -0.87 15.82
CA TYR A 30 13.46 -0.41 14.49
C TYR A 30 12.06 0.21 14.53
N SER A 31 11.12 -0.44 15.21
CA SER A 31 9.76 0.06 15.39
C SER A 31 9.75 1.40 16.13
N LEU A 32 10.55 1.54 17.19
CA LEU A 32 10.72 2.78 17.94
C LEU A 32 11.27 3.91 17.05
N ARG A 33 12.34 3.65 16.30
CA ARG A 33 12.95 4.67 15.42
C ARG A 33 12.02 5.11 14.29
N LEU A 34 11.25 4.18 13.72
CA LEU A 34 10.24 4.51 12.73
C LEU A 34 9.16 5.41 13.35
N ASN A 35 8.67 5.08 14.54
CA ASN A 35 7.69 5.88 15.25
C ASN A 35 8.21 7.29 15.58
N ASP A 36 9.44 7.41 16.09
CA ASP A 36 10.09 8.71 16.35
C ASP A 36 10.24 9.53 15.07
N GLY A 37 10.59 8.87 13.97
CA GLY A 37 10.62 9.47 12.64
C GLY A 37 9.26 10.01 12.20
N ILE A 38 8.18 9.24 12.42
CA ILE A 38 6.81 9.66 12.09
C ILE A 38 6.36 10.84 12.95
N ILE A 39 6.66 10.83 14.26
CA ILE A 39 6.37 11.97 15.16
C ILE A 39 7.05 13.24 14.65
N GLN A 40 8.31 13.15 14.26
CA GLN A 40 9.04 14.30 13.70
C GLN A 40 8.47 14.73 12.35
N ALA A 41 8.06 13.79 11.49
CA ALA A 41 7.41 14.09 10.21
C ALA A 41 6.01 14.73 10.40
N GLU A 42 5.24 14.35 11.42
CA GLU A 42 3.97 14.99 11.77
C GLU A 42 4.20 16.47 12.15
N LYS A 43 5.24 16.75 12.93
CA LYS A 43 5.63 18.12 13.27
C LYS A 43 5.99 18.94 12.04
N GLU A 44 6.86 18.40 11.18
CA GLU A 44 7.29 19.06 9.93
C GLU A 44 6.13 19.31 8.97
N MET A 45 5.22 18.33 8.83
CA MET A 45 3.98 18.49 8.06
C MET A 45 3.16 19.65 8.59
N ASN A 46 2.97 19.74 9.92
CA ASN A 46 2.20 20.83 10.53
C ASN A 46 2.86 22.20 10.35
N GLU A 47 4.20 22.29 10.43
CA GLU A 47 4.94 23.52 10.12
C GLU A 47 4.64 24.01 8.69
N VAL A 48 4.63 23.10 7.71
CA VAL A 48 4.25 23.42 6.32
C VAL A 48 2.77 23.85 6.24
N LEU A 49 1.87 23.13 6.91
CA LEU A 49 0.44 23.45 6.93
C LEU A 49 0.17 24.84 7.52
N PHE A 50 0.90 25.24 8.57
CA PHE A 50 0.79 26.60 9.15
C PHE A 50 1.25 27.68 8.18
N VAL A 51 2.33 27.46 7.43
CA VAL A 51 2.82 28.40 6.41
C VAL A 51 1.78 28.63 5.32
N ILE A 52 1.03 27.59 4.92
CA ILE A 52 -0.04 27.69 3.91
C ILE A 52 -1.39 28.14 4.48
N GLY A 53 -1.46 28.45 5.78
CA GLY A 53 -2.58 29.13 6.40
C GLY A 53 -3.50 28.26 7.27
N GLU A 54 -3.14 27.01 7.56
CA GLU A 54 -3.77 26.27 8.66
C GLU A 54 -3.44 26.96 9.99
N LYS A 55 -4.34 26.82 10.97
CA LYS A 55 -4.20 27.49 12.28
C LYS A 55 -4.03 26.52 13.45
N GLU A 56 -4.51 25.30 13.27
CA GLU A 56 -4.50 24.25 14.29
C GLU A 56 -3.87 22.99 13.70
N PRO A 57 -3.09 22.24 14.49
CA PRO A 57 -2.37 21.08 14.01
C PRO A 57 -3.33 19.93 13.65
N TYR A 58 -2.87 19.09 12.74
CA TYR A 58 -3.43 17.79 12.43
C TYR A 58 -2.58 16.68 13.03
N SER A 59 -3.22 15.55 13.34
CA SER A 59 -2.55 14.36 13.87
C SER A 59 -2.87 13.12 13.04
N PHE A 60 -1.91 12.21 12.97
CA PHE A 60 -2.11 10.88 12.42
C PHE A 60 -2.96 10.01 13.37
N CYS A 61 -3.76 9.12 12.77
CA CYS A 61 -4.36 7.99 13.47
C CYS A 61 -3.76 6.69 12.93
N LEU A 62 -2.52 6.39 13.32
CA LEU A 62 -1.76 5.23 12.82
C LEU A 62 -2.39 3.88 13.18
N LEU A 63 -3.26 3.86 14.19
CA LEU A 63 -4.00 2.68 14.66
C LEU A 63 -5.45 2.63 14.13
N ALA A 64 -5.79 3.41 13.10
CA ALA A 64 -7.13 3.42 12.53
C ALA A 64 -7.56 2.05 11.98
N ASN A 65 -6.60 1.24 11.48
CA ASN A 65 -6.85 -0.12 11.01
C ASN A 65 -7.27 -1.09 12.12
N THR A 66 -6.99 -0.78 13.39
CA THR A 66 -7.44 -1.53 14.57
C THR A 66 -8.59 -0.82 15.29
N SER A 67 -9.26 0.10 14.60
CA SER A 67 -10.40 0.89 15.09
C SER A 67 -10.06 1.88 16.21
N VAL A 68 -8.81 2.36 16.26
CA VAL A 68 -8.35 3.33 17.26
C VAL A 68 -7.98 4.66 16.58
N CYS A 69 -8.69 5.72 16.95
CA CYS A 69 -8.38 7.09 16.56
C CYS A 69 -9.02 8.07 17.56
N ASP A 70 -8.21 8.71 18.38
CA ASP A 70 -8.70 9.57 19.47
C ASP A 70 -9.50 10.76 18.94
N VAL A 71 -9.06 11.37 17.85
CA VAL A 71 -9.73 12.54 17.27
C VAL A 71 -11.16 12.20 16.85
N SER A 72 -11.36 11.10 16.13
CA SER A 72 -12.69 10.73 15.63
C SER A 72 -13.57 10.07 16.71
N THR A 73 -13.01 9.46 17.74
CA THR A 73 -13.79 8.81 18.81
C THR A 73 -14.18 9.75 19.95
N GLN A 74 -13.40 10.81 20.20
CA GLN A 74 -13.67 11.79 21.26
C GLN A 74 -14.48 13.01 20.81
N ASN A 75 -14.76 13.16 19.51
CA ASN A 75 -15.44 14.34 18.98
C ASN A 75 -16.57 13.94 18.02
N THR A 76 -17.76 14.53 18.21
CA THR A 76 -18.90 14.31 17.30
C THR A 76 -18.66 14.89 15.92
N ASN A 77 -17.97 16.03 15.84
CA ASN A 77 -17.52 16.61 14.59
C ASN A 77 -15.99 16.63 14.57
N PHE A 78 -15.37 16.40 13.42
CA PHE A 78 -13.93 16.50 13.25
C PHE A 78 -13.58 16.76 11.78
N GLU A 79 -12.42 17.33 11.53
CA GLU A 79 -11.92 17.58 10.19
C GLU A 79 -10.95 16.48 9.75
N VAL A 80 -10.99 16.15 8.47
CA VAL A 80 -10.11 15.18 7.82
C VAL A 80 -9.41 15.89 6.67
N LEU A 81 -8.08 15.95 6.71
CA LEU A 81 -7.26 16.42 5.60
C LEU A 81 -6.68 15.22 4.90
N VAL A 82 -6.89 15.17 3.58
CA VAL A 82 -6.43 14.10 2.70
C VAL A 82 -5.51 14.69 1.65
N HIS A 83 -4.32 14.11 1.48
CA HIS A 83 -3.41 14.44 0.40
C HIS A 83 -3.28 13.27 -0.58
N ASN A 84 -3.67 13.47 -1.83
CA ASN A 84 -3.47 12.49 -2.90
C ASN A 84 -2.05 12.60 -3.45
N ALA A 85 -1.19 11.63 -3.15
CA ALA A 85 0.19 11.61 -3.63
C ALA A 85 0.33 11.09 -5.08
N LEU A 86 -0.75 10.62 -5.72
CA LEU A 86 -0.73 10.17 -7.10
C LEU A 86 -0.72 11.34 -8.08
N ALA A 87 0.05 11.23 -9.15
CA ALA A 87 0.10 12.19 -10.27
C ALA A 87 -1.08 12.04 -11.26
N ARG A 88 -2.20 11.51 -10.78
CA ARG A 88 -3.41 11.29 -11.57
C ARG A 88 -4.65 11.42 -10.68
N THR A 89 -5.77 11.72 -11.32
CA THR A 89 -7.08 11.71 -10.68
C THR A 89 -7.40 10.29 -10.24
N SER A 90 -7.78 10.10 -8.97
CA SER A 90 -8.10 8.78 -8.44
C SER A 90 -9.29 8.81 -7.49
N VAL A 91 -10.10 7.75 -7.53
CA VAL A 91 -11.14 7.52 -6.52
C VAL A 91 -10.51 6.72 -5.38
N GLN A 92 -10.58 7.28 -4.18
CA GLN A 92 -9.97 6.69 -2.98
C GLN A 92 -11.05 6.48 -1.92
N THR A 93 -10.96 5.36 -1.21
CA THR A 93 -11.88 5.02 -0.13
C THR A 93 -11.18 5.15 1.21
N PHE A 94 -11.80 5.89 2.12
CA PHE A 94 -11.32 6.15 3.48
C PHE A 94 -12.16 5.37 4.48
N SER A 95 -11.53 4.86 5.53
CA SER A 95 -12.19 4.13 6.62
C SER A 95 -11.78 4.75 7.94
N ILE A 96 -12.73 5.34 8.67
CA ILE A 96 -12.47 6.13 9.87
C ILE A 96 -13.20 5.50 11.06
N PRO A 97 -12.49 5.15 12.15
CA PRO A 97 -13.12 4.65 13.35
C PRO A 97 -14.06 5.70 13.95
N ILE A 98 -15.33 5.36 14.20
CA ILE A 98 -16.31 6.27 14.80
C ILE A 98 -17.16 5.57 15.86
N THR A 99 -17.75 6.36 16.76
CA THR A 99 -18.56 5.84 17.87
C THR A 99 -20.04 5.70 17.48
N HIS A 100 -20.53 6.58 16.62
CA HIS A 100 -21.95 6.60 16.24
C HIS A 100 -22.28 5.63 15.11
N LYS A 101 -23.55 5.28 14.96
CA LYS A 101 -24.04 4.41 13.87
C LYS A 101 -24.31 5.17 12.57
N SER A 102 -24.27 6.50 12.60
CA SER A 102 -24.50 7.39 11.45
C SER A 102 -23.48 8.53 11.43
N ALA A 103 -23.02 8.88 10.24
CA ALA A 103 -22.14 10.02 10.01
C ALA A 103 -22.35 10.57 8.59
N GLU A 104 -21.99 11.84 8.40
CA GLU A 104 -21.94 12.48 7.09
C GLU A 104 -20.60 13.18 6.88
N VAL A 105 -20.15 13.22 5.63
CA VAL A 105 -18.97 13.99 5.22
C VAL A 105 -19.37 15.15 4.30
N THR A 106 -18.77 16.32 4.52
CA THR A 106 -18.90 17.47 3.63
C THR A 106 -17.53 18.00 3.22
N LEU A 107 -17.40 18.42 1.97
CA LEU A 107 -16.19 19.08 1.47
C LEU A 107 -16.09 20.49 2.08
N LEU A 108 -14.96 20.80 2.71
CA LEU A 108 -14.65 22.13 3.22
C LEU A 108 -13.84 22.94 2.21
N SER A 109 -12.82 22.33 1.60
CA SER A 109 -11.99 22.97 0.58
C SER A 109 -11.19 21.94 -0.22
N GLY A 110 -10.72 22.35 -1.40
CA GLY A 110 -10.01 21.49 -2.35
C GLY A 110 -10.89 21.20 -3.57
N ASP A 111 -10.31 20.53 -4.55
CA ASP A 111 -11.03 20.04 -5.73
C ASP A 111 -11.21 18.53 -5.57
N ALA A 112 -12.37 18.13 -5.07
CA ALA A 112 -12.73 16.73 -4.87
C ALA A 112 -14.25 16.55 -4.95
N SER A 113 -14.69 15.35 -5.29
CA SER A 113 -16.11 14.98 -5.24
C SER A 113 -16.31 13.76 -4.34
N VAL A 114 -17.15 13.89 -3.33
CA VAL A 114 -17.60 12.76 -2.49
C VAL A 114 -18.58 11.93 -3.32
N ARG A 115 -18.36 10.62 -3.40
CA ARG A 115 -19.13 9.71 -4.25
C ARG A 115 -20.07 8.84 -3.43
N GLU A 116 -19.53 8.04 -2.52
CA GLU A 116 -20.31 7.19 -1.62
C GLU A 116 -19.91 7.42 -0.15
N GLN A 117 -20.84 7.20 0.77
CA GLN A 117 -20.57 7.19 2.22
C GLN A 117 -21.50 6.20 2.93
N ASN A 118 -20.97 5.41 3.86
CA ASN A 118 -21.70 4.43 4.65
C ASN A 118 -21.02 4.26 6.01
N VAL A 119 -21.76 3.72 6.98
CA VAL A 119 -21.19 3.28 8.26
C VAL A 119 -21.30 1.76 8.34
N TYR A 120 -20.22 1.11 8.73
CA TYR A 120 -20.15 -0.34 8.92
C TYR A 120 -19.79 -0.67 10.36
N VAL A 121 -20.21 -1.84 10.83
CA VAL A 121 -19.73 -2.41 12.10
C VAL A 121 -18.25 -2.69 11.96
N ALA A 122 -17.45 -2.21 12.92
CA ALA A 122 -16.01 -2.44 12.91
C ALA A 122 -15.66 -3.85 13.43
N LEU A 123 -14.59 -4.42 12.89
CA LEU A 123 -14.06 -5.72 13.33
C LEU A 123 -12.80 -5.49 14.18
N PRO A 124 -12.91 -5.51 15.52
CA PRO A 124 -11.74 -5.32 16.37
C PRO A 124 -10.72 -6.45 16.15
N VAL A 125 -9.43 -6.11 16.13
CA VAL A 125 -8.33 -7.10 16.10
C VAL A 125 -8.29 -7.90 17.41
N HIS A 126 -8.63 -7.24 18.52
CA HIS A 126 -8.73 -7.86 19.84
C HIS A 126 -10.11 -7.58 20.43
N SER A 127 -10.91 -8.64 20.56
CA SER A 127 -12.27 -8.56 21.08
C SER A 127 -12.36 -8.05 22.53
N GLU A 128 -11.28 -8.23 23.30
CA GLU A 128 -11.16 -7.80 24.69
C GLU A 128 -10.82 -6.32 24.86
N THR A 129 -10.41 -5.64 23.78
CA THR A 129 -10.07 -4.22 23.82
C THR A 129 -11.27 -3.39 23.39
N GLN A 130 -11.63 -2.41 24.22
CA GLN A 130 -12.63 -1.42 23.84
C GLN A 130 -12.06 -0.47 22.78
N VAL A 131 -12.57 -0.60 21.55
CA VAL A 131 -12.23 0.24 20.39
C VAL A 131 -13.50 0.84 19.78
N ALA A 132 -13.36 1.66 18.73
CA ALA A 132 -14.52 2.21 18.05
C ALA A 132 -15.41 1.07 17.49
N PRO A 133 -16.72 1.05 17.79
CA PRO A 133 -17.62 -0.03 17.37
C PRO A 133 -17.99 0.04 15.89
N ASN A 134 -17.81 1.20 15.25
CA ASN A 134 -18.22 1.44 13.88
C ASN A 134 -17.06 2.04 13.07
N SER A 135 -17.14 1.90 11.76
CA SER A 135 -16.24 2.48 10.79
C SER A 135 -17.04 3.29 9.77
N PHE A 136 -16.79 4.59 9.70
CA PHE A 136 -17.34 5.46 8.68
C PHE A 136 -16.47 5.36 7.44
N VAL A 137 -17.07 4.92 6.35
CA VAL A 137 -16.39 4.71 5.08
C VAL A 137 -16.98 5.63 4.04
N PHE A 138 -16.14 6.42 3.38
CA PHE A 138 -16.55 7.23 2.24
C PHE A 138 -15.52 7.17 1.13
N SER A 139 -15.97 7.36 -0.11
CA SER A 139 -15.11 7.48 -1.28
C SER A 139 -15.13 8.90 -1.82
N ALA A 140 -13.98 9.36 -2.31
CA ALA A 140 -13.86 10.65 -2.98
C ALA A 140 -12.94 10.55 -4.20
N GLU A 141 -13.32 11.25 -5.28
CA GLU A 141 -12.41 11.52 -6.40
C GLU A 141 -11.49 12.68 -6.03
N LEU A 142 -10.17 12.44 -6.06
CA LEU A 142 -9.13 13.40 -5.73
C LEU A 142 -8.30 13.74 -6.96
N LYS A 143 -7.94 15.02 -7.11
CA LYS A 143 -7.06 15.49 -8.21
C LYS A 143 -5.58 15.14 -7.97
N PRO A 144 -4.73 15.15 -9.01
CA PRO A 144 -3.30 14.87 -8.89
C PRO A 144 -2.62 15.76 -7.85
N LEU A 145 -1.79 15.19 -6.97
CA LEU A 145 -0.96 15.92 -5.98
C LEU A 145 -1.73 17.00 -5.19
N SER A 146 -2.99 16.72 -4.88
CA SER A 146 -3.91 17.70 -4.28
C SER A 146 -4.17 17.40 -2.81
N THR A 147 -4.41 18.47 -2.05
CA THR A 147 -4.82 18.40 -0.65
C THR A 147 -6.25 18.88 -0.50
N THR A 148 -7.08 18.07 0.14
CA THR A 148 -8.51 18.28 0.29
C THR A 148 -8.90 18.16 1.76
N ARG A 149 -9.79 19.05 2.21
CA ARG A 149 -10.32 19.05 3.58
C ARG A 149 -11.78 18.67 3.58
N PHE A 150 -12.14 17.78 4.48
CA PHE A 150 -13.49 17.34 4.73
C PHE A 150 -13.87 17.60 6.20
N LEU A 151 -15.16 17.84 6.44
CA LEU A 151 -15.75 17.84 7.77
C LEU A 151 -16.59 16.58 7.90
N VAL A 152 -16.29 15.77 8.91
CA VAL A 152 -17.12 14.63 9.29
C VAL A 152 -17.97 15.02 10.48
N LYS A 153 -19.28 14.73 10.40
CA LYS A 153 -20.24 14.92 11.49
C LYS A 153 -20.89 13.60 11.81
N GLN A 154 -20.60 13.08 12.99
CA GLN A 154 -21.30 11.94 13.56
C GLN A 154 -22.67 12.37 14.06
N LYS A 155 -23.68 11.56 13.79
CA LYS A 155 -25.06 11.82 14.17
C LYS A 155 -25.49 10.79 15.20
N GLU A 156 -26.06 11.26 16.29
CA GLU A 156 -26.87 10.43 17.17
C GLU A 156 -28.00 9.81 16.34
N SER A 157 -28.21 8.50 16.48
CA SER A 157 -29.38 7.88 15.89
C SER A 157 -30.62 8.58 16.45
N SER A 158 -31.48 9.12 15.59
CA SER A 158 -32.80 9.59 16.02
C SER A 158 -33.45 8.47 16.85
N LYS A 159 -33.88 8.81 18.07
CA LYS A 159 -34.56 7.92 19.01
C LYS A 159 -35.88 7.43 18.41
N GLU A 160 -35.84 6.46 17.48
CA GLU A 160 -37.04 5.81 16.94
C GLU A 160 -36.83 4.50 16.15
N GLU A 161 -35.64 3.88 16.17
CA GLU A 161 -35.48 2.50 15.69
C GLU A 161 -34.67 1.64 16.68
N GLU A 162 -35.19 1.54 17.91
CA GLU A 162 -34.80 0.47 18.83
C GLU A 162 -35.72 -0.74 18.54
N TYR A 163 -35.37 -1.53 17.52
CA TYR A 163 -35.97 -2.84 17.29
C TYR A 163 -34.96 -3.94 17.60
N LEU A 164 -35.11 -4.49 18.81
CA LEU A 164 -34.71 -5.81 19.30
C LEU A 164 -33.47 -6.40 18.61
N ASP A 165 -32.33 -6.16 19.23
CA ASP A 165 -31.24 -7.12 19.30
C ASP A 165 -31.73 -8.34 20.07
N ASP A 166 -32.03 -9.41 19.35
CA ASP A 166 -31.94 -10.77 19.88
C ASP A 166 -31.40 -11.68 18.77
N GLY A 167 -30.61 -12.66 19.18
CA GLY A 167 -29.69 -13.40 18.34
C GLY A 167 -30.27 -14.03 17.07
N ALA A 168 -29.36 -14.32 16.14
CA ALA A 168 -29.58 -15.19 14.97
C ALA A 168 -30.84 -14.86 14.16
N ALA A 169 -30.77 -13.79 13.35
CA ALA A 169 -31.72 -13.61 12.27
C ALA A 169 -31.54 -14.74 11.23
N SER A 170 -32.33 -15.81 11.41
CA SER A 170 -32.56 -16.82 10.39
C SER A 170 -33.05 -16.13 9.11
N VAL A 171 -32.26 -16.29 8.05
CA VAL A 171 -32.62 -15.80 6.71
C VAL A 171 -33.81 -16.65 6.25
N ALA A 172 -34.96 -16.01 6.10
CA ALA A 172 -36.13 -16.63 5.52
C ALA A 172 -35.85 -16.96 4.04
N SER A 173 -36.15 -18.20 3.70
CA SER A 173 -35.93 -18.85 2.41
C SER A 173 -36.73 -18.20 1.28
N ASP A 174 -36.05 -17.80 0.21
CA ASP A 174 -36.62 -17.72 -1.14
C ASP A 174 -35.59 -18.15 -2.20
N SER A 175 -35.81 -19.35 -2.74
CA SER A 175 -35.35 -19.96 -4.00
C SER A 175 -33.88 -19.87 -4.48
N GLU A 176 -33.28 -21.06 -4.59
CA GLU A 176 -32.17 -21.53 -5.46
C GLU A 176 -30.76 -20.89 -5.40
N ASN A 177 -30.54 -19.73 -4.76
CA ASN A 177 -29.20 -19.13 -4.64
C ASN A 177 -28.83 -18.62 -3.22
N ASP A 178 -29.38 -19.25 -2.18
CA ASP A 178 -29.26 -18.80 -0.77
C ASP A 178 -27.93 -19.18 -0.08
N ASP A 179 -27.05 -19.98 -0.69
CA ASP A 179 -25.77 -20.39 -0.08
C ASP A 179 -24.61 -19.42 -0.33
N VAL A 180 -24.81 -18.37 -1.13
CA VAL A 180 -23.76 -17.36 -1.41
C VAL A 180 -24.19 -15.95 -1.02
N VAL A 181 -23.22 -15.13 -0.62
CA VAL A 181 -23.35 -13.67 -0.53
C VAL A 181 -22.62 -13.05 -1.72
N VAL A 182 -23.28 -12.09 -2.37
CA VAL A 182 -22.76 -11.41 -3.56
C VAL A 182 -22.22 -10.04 -3.19
N LEU A 183 -21.02 -9.71 -3.65
CA LEU A 183 -20.47 -8.37 -3.61
C LEU A 183 -20.23 -7.89 -5.05
N GLU A 184 -20.69 -6.70 -5.40
CA GLU A 184 -20.44 -6.15 -6.74
C GLU A 184 -20.53 -4.63 -6.78
N ASN A 185 -19.79 -4.06 -7.73
CA ASN A 185 -19.97 -2.70 -8.22
C ASN A 185 -20.20 -2.76 -9.74
N GLN A 186 -19.95 -1.68 -10.47
CA GLN A 186 -20.11 -1.67 -11.93
C GLN A 186 -19.04 -2.46 -12.71
N LEU A 187 -17.92 -2.81 -12.06
CA LEU A 187 -16.71 -3.36 -12.69
C LEU A 187 -16.41 -4.81 -12.26
N VAL A 188 -16.56 -5.14 -10.97
CA VAL A 188 -16.25 -6.45 -10.39
C VAL A 188 -17.49 -7.06 -9.74
N ARG A 189 -17.56 -8.40 -9.76
CA ARG A 189 -18.52 -9.17 -8.98
C ARG A 189 -17.87 -10.42 -8.38
N ALA A 190 -18.06 -10.60 -7.09
CA ALA A 190 -17.61 -11.76 -6.33
C ALA A 190 -18.80 -12.48 -5.67
N GLU A 191 -18.77 -13.80 -5.69
CA GLU A 191 -19.68 -14.65 -4.93
C GLU A 191 -18.88 -15.36 -3.84
N ILE A 192 -19.35 -15.27 -2.59
CA ILE A 192 -18.69 -15.88 -1.42
C ILE A 192 -19.67 -16.87 -0.79
N ARG A 193 -19.24 -18.10 -0.57
CA ARG A 193 -20.06 -19.13 0.07
C ARG A 193 -20.26 -18.80 1.55
N LYS A 194 -21.52 -18.72 1.99
CA LYS A 194 -21.88 -18.36 3.37
C LYS A 194 -21.35 -19.36 4.39
N SER A 195 -21.37 -20.65 4.05
CA SER A 195 -20.96 -21.76 4.93
C SER A 195 -19.45 -21.91 5.12
N THR A 196 -18.62 -21.39 4.21
CA THR A 196 -17.15 -21.55 4.28
C THR A 196 -16.38 -20.24 4.27
N GLY A 197 -17.00 -19.13 3.88
CA GLY A 197 -16.32 -17.86 3.64
C GLY A 197 -15.38 -17.89 2.45
N SER A 198 -15.39 -18.94 1.63
CA SER A 198 -14.57 -19.07 0.43
C SER A 198 -15.23 -18.37 -0.76
N ILE A 199 -14.42 -17.75 -1.60
CA ILE A 199 -14.88 -17.29 -2.92
C ILE A 199 -15.37 -18.51 -3.71
N THR A 200 -16.42 -18.35 -4.49
CA THR A 200 -16.87 -19.37 -5.47
C THR A 200 -16.70 -18.88 -6.90
N LYS A 201 -16.75 -17.57 -7.11
CA LYS A 201 -16.73 -16.95 -8.43
C LYS A 201 -16.19 -15.54 -8.37
N LEU A 202 -15.34 -15.18 -9.32
CA LEU A 202 -14.86 -13.81 -9.53
C LEU A 202 -15.11 -13.40 -10.98
N ALA A 203 -15.65 -12.21 -11.18
CA ALA A 203 -16.02 -11.70 -12.50
C ALA A 203 -15.50 -10.28 -12.73
N ASN A 204 -15.00 -10.05 -13.93
CA ASN A 204 -14.79 -8.74 -14.52
C ASN A 204 -15.98 -8.44 -15.44
N LYS A 205 -16.87 -7.57 -14.98
CA LYS A 205 -18.16 -7.26 -15.62
C LYS A 205 -17.95 -6.53 -16.95
N LYS A 206 -16.97 -5.63 -17.01
CA LYS A 206 -16.68 -4.82 -18.20
C LYS A 206 -16.17 -5.66 -19.37
N LYS A 207 -15.39 -6.71 -19.08
CA LYS A 207 -14.83 -7.62 -20.09
C LYS A 207 -15.65 -8.88 -20.29
N ASN A 208 -16.75 -9.05 -19.54
CA ASN A 208 -17.57 -10.27 -19.53
C ASN A 208 -16.73 -11.53 -19.26
N ILE A 209 -15.74 -11.41 -18.36
CA ILE A 209 -14.89 -12.53 -17.92
C ILE A 209 -15.40 -13.00 -16.57
N GLN A 210 -15.49 -14.31 -16.40
CA GLN A 210 -15.88 -14.90 -15.15
C GLN A 210 -15.21 -16.26 -14.97
N ILE A 211 -14.59 -16.46 -13.81
CA ILE A 211 -13.90 -17.71 -13.47
C ILE A 211 -14.40 -18.24 -12.11
N PRO A 212 -14.46 -19.57 -11.92
CA PRO A 212 -14.45 -20.13 -10.57
C PRO A 212 -13.13 -19.75 -9.90
N LEU A 213 -13.22 -19.36 -8.63
CA LEU A 213 -12.06 -19.03 -7.81
C LEU A 213 -12.40 -19.44 -6.38
N SER A 214 -11.59 -20.28 -5.75
CA SER A 214 -11.67 -20.55 -4.32
C SER A 214 -10.60 -19.80 -3.55
N LEU A 215 -10.95 -19.42 -2.32
CA LEU A 215 -10.02 -18.90 -1.32
C LEU A 215 -9.98 -19.86 -0.14
N ASP A 216 -8.80 -20.30 0.26
CA ASP A 216 -8.58 -21.04 1.49
C ASP A 216 -7.50 -20.38 2.37
N VAL A 217 -7.72 -20.43 3.68
CA VAL A 217 -6.71 -20.08 4.69
C VAL A 217 -6.25 -21.37 5.33
N ALA A 218 -4.97 -21.65 5.22
CA ALA A 218 -4.36 -22.88 5.69
C ALA A 218 -2.99 -22.59 6.33
N TYR A 219 -2.33 -23.61 6.87
CA TYR A 219 -0.95 -23.47 7.31
C TYR A 219 -0.09 -24.67 6.93
N TYR A 220 1.18 -24.42 6.70
CA TYR A 220 2.22 -25.44 6.77
C TYR A 220 2.67 -25.64 8.21
N GLN A 221 2.87 -26.90 8.58
CA GLN A 221 3.43 -27.26 9.86
C GLN A 221 4.96 -27.10 9.79
N ALA A 222 5.54 -26.27 10.66
CA ALA A 222 6.98 -26.02 10.64
C ALA A 222 7.78 -27.26 11.05
N PHE A 223 8.85 -27.58 10.33
CA PHE A 223 9.80 -28.62 10.73
C PHE A 223 10.65 -28.15 11.92
N GLN A 224 10.61 -28.92 13.00
CA GLN A 224 11.27 -28.58 14.28
C GLN A 224 12.07 -29.76 14.87
N GLY A 225 12.22 -30.85 14.11
CA GLY A 225 12.95 -32.05 14.52
C GLY A 225 14.47 -31.92 14.38
N ASP A 226 15.15 -33.06 14.30
CA ASP A 226 16.60 -33.11 14.09
C ASP A 226 16.98 -32.67 12.67
N GLY A 227 17.97 -31.78 12.56
CA GLY A 227 18.44 -31.19 11.30
C GLY A 227 18.05 -29.71 11.13
N PRO A 228 18.15 -29.16 9.90
CA PRO A 228 17.80 -27.76 9.62
C PRO A 228 16.33 -27.47 9.93
N LYS A 229 16.03 -26.46 10.74
CA LYS A 229 14.65 -26.16 11.18
C LYS A 229 14.08 -24.99 10.41
N SER A 230 12.75 -24.85 10.41
CA SER A 230 12.13 -23.59 10.02
C SER A 230 12.46 -22.53 11.08
N GLY A 231 12.80 -21.32 10.66
CA GLY A 231 13.17 -20.19 11.53
C GLY A 231 13.00 -18.85 10.82
N ALA A 232 13.62 -17.81 11.34
CA ALA A 232 13.52 -16.45 10.81
C ALA A 232 13.89 -16.39 9.31
N TYR A 233 14.97 -17.05 8.90
CA TYR A 233 15.45 -17.07 7.51
C TYR A 233 14.86 -18.23 6.71
N VAL A 234 14.82 -19.42 7.31
CA VAL A 234 14.53 -20.66 6.59
C VAL A 234 13.05 -20.98 6.68
N PHE A 235 12.39 -21.13 5.53
CA PHE A 235 11.10 -21.81 5.42
C PHE A 235 11.34 -23.29 5.16
N ARG A 236 11.03 -24.15 6.14
CA ARG A 236 11.06 -25.61 5.99
C ARG A 236 9.80 -26.24 6.58
N PRO A 237 8.81 -26.59 5.74
CA PRO A 237 7.63 -27.31 6.23
C PRO A 237 8.01 -28.76 6.57
N ASP A 238 7.28 -29.40 7.49
CA ASP A 238 7.52 -30.80 7.87
C ASP A 238 7.06 -31.82 6.81
N SER A 239 6.22 -31.36 5.89
CA SER A 239 5.61 -32.12 4.80
C SER A 239 5.11 -31.15 3.72
N ASN A 240 4.71 -31.67 2.56
CA ASN A 240 4.05 -30.88 1.53
C ASN A 240 2.54 -30.69 1.77
N LYS A 241 2.05 -30.98 2.97
CA LYS A 241 0.64 -30.88 3.32
C LYS A 241 0.34 -29.54 3.98
N THR A 242 -0.80 -28.97 3.62
CA THR A 242 -1.40 -27.89 4.37
C THR A 242 -2.50 -28.41 5.27
N TYR A 243 -2.72 -27.72 6.38
CA TYR A 243 -3.76 -28.01 7.35
C TYR A 243 -4.75 -26.84 7.42
N PRO A 244 -6.06 -27.09 7.55
CA PRO A 244 -7.02 -26.03 7.72
C PRO A 244 -6.75 -25.28 9.03
N VAL A 245 -7.01 -23.97 9.05
CA VAL A 245 -7.03 -23.22 10.30
C VAL A 245 -8.18 -23.77 11.16
N THR A 246 -7.90 -24.35 12.33
CA THR A 246 -8.92 -24.91 13.23
C THR A 246 -8.88 -24.21 14.60
N GLY A 247 -9.93 -24.42 15.40
CA GLY A 247 -10.01 -23.88 16.76
C GLY A 247 -8.93 -24.43 17.69
N ASN A 248 -8.68 -23.71 18.78
CA ASN A 248 -7.57 -23.97 19.69
C ASN A 248 -7.68 -25.38 20.31
N GLY A 249 -6.70 -26.26 20.05
CA GLY A 249 -6.63 -27.60 20.65
C GLY A 249 -7.33 -28.75 19.90
N SER A 250 -7.88 -28.53 18.71
CA SER A 250 -8.38 -29.65 17.89
C SER A 250 -7.23 -30.38 17.19
N THR A 251 -6.96 -31.62 17.60
CA THR A 251 -6.02 -32.56 16.93
C THR A 251 -6.67 -33.31 15.76
N THR A 252 -7.90 -32.96 15.40
CA THR A 252 -8.68 -33.62 14.34
C THR A 252 -8.77 -32.71 13.11
N ASN A 253 -8.69 -33.29 11.90
CA ASN A 253 -8.92 -32.64 10.60
C ASN A 253 -10.38 -32.16 10.41
N SER A 254 -11.05 -31.74 11.48
CA SER A 254 -12.40 -31.20 11.47
C SER A 254 -12.36 -29.83 10.81
N MET A 255 -13.30 -29.57 9.91
CA MET A 255 -13.45 -28.25 9.27
C MET A 255 -13.60 -27.16 10.33
N PRO A 256 -13.01 -25.97 10.15
CA PRO A 256 -13.24 -24.84 11.05
C PRO A 256 -14.72 -24.49 11.16
N SER A 257 -15.12 -24.04 12.34
CA SER A 257 -16.34 -23.25 12.47
C SER A 257 -16.18 -21.98 11.64
N VAL A 258 -17.18 -21.68 10.80
CA VAL A 258 -17.23 -20.44 10.03
C VAL A 258 -18.50 -19.70 10.38
N THR A 259 -18.34 -18.44 10.77
CA THR A 259 -19.45 -17.54 11.10
C THR A 259 -19.39 -16.32 10.20
N MET A 260 -20.41 -16.16 9.36
CA MET A 260 -20.61 -14.95 8.58
C MET A 260 -21.08 -13.81 9.50
N VAL A 261 -20.48 -12.63 9.35
CA VAL A 261 -20.79 -11.41 10.09
C VAL A 261 -21.32 -10.38 9.10
N ASN A 262 -22.57 -9.94 9.31
CA ASN A 262 -23.14 -8.83 8.57
C ASN A 262 -22.62 -7.51 9.16
N LEU A 263 -22.00 -6.67 8.32
CA LEU A 263 -21.35 -5.43 8.73
C LEU A 263 -22.24 -4.19 8.54
N GLN A 264 -23.46 -4.32 8.01
CA GLN A 264 -24.33 -3.17 7.75
C GLN A 264 -24.96 -2.63 9.05
N THR A 265 -24.88 -1.31 9.28
CA THR A 265 -25.49 -0.68 10.47
C THR A 265 -26.93 -0.22 10.25
N HIS A 266 -27.38 -0.10 9.00
CA HIS A 266 -28.75 0.32 8.66
C HIS A 266 -29.48 -0.82 7.95
N LYS A 267 -30.74 -1.10 8.35
CA LYS A 267 -31.66 -1.96 7.60
C LYS A 267 -32.39 -1.22 6.46
N GLY A 268 -32.15 0.08 6.26
CA GLY A 268 -32.99 0.95 5.45
C GLY A 268 -32.28 1.65 4.28
N ALA A 269 -32.19 0.96 3.13
CA ALA A 269 -32.44 1.55 1.81
C ALA A 269 -32.70 0.41 0.81
N THR A 270 -33.97 0.02 0.75
CA THR A 270 -34.63 -0.97 -0.12
C THR A 270 -34.32 -2.46 0.10
N ALA A 271 -35.39 -3.19 0.39
CA ALA A 271 -35.58 -4.63 0.20
C ALA A 271 -35.47 -5.05 -1.29
N SER A 272 -34.38 -4.66 -1.96
CA SER A 272 -34.07 -4.94 -3.36
C SER A 272 -32.58 -4.72 -3.69
N ARG A 273 -31.68 -5.10 -2.79
CA ARG A 273 -30.26 -5.25 -3.14
C ARG A 273 -29.88 -6.73 -3.05
N THR A 274 -29.65 -7.34 -4.20
CA THR A 274 -29.11 -8.69 -4.37
C THR A 274 -27.65 -8.81 -3.94
N SER A 275 -26.98 -7.71 -3.62
CA SER A 275 -25.55 -7.66 -3.24
C SER A 275 -25.28 -6.71 -2.06
N VAL A 276 -24.18 -6.97 -1.33
CA VAL A 276 -23.68 -6.16 -0.21
C VAL A 276 -22.26 -5.64 -0.53
N PRO A 277 -21.90 -4.42 -0.10
CA PRO A 277 -20.57 -3.85 -0.38
C PRO A 277 -19.46 -4.47 0.49
N ARG A 278 -19.82 -4.99 1.67
CA ARG A 278 -18.89 -5.58 2.65
C ARG A 278 -19.54 -6.73 3.41
N VAL A 279 -18.77 -7.77 3.69
CA VAL A 279 -19.15 -8.91 4.53
C VAL A 279 -17.89 -9.52 5.14
N ALA A 280 -18.00 -10.05 6.37
CA ALA A 280 -16.88 -10.72 7.00
C ALA A 280 -17.20 -12.15 7.43
N PHE A 281 -16.14 -12.93 7.62
CA PHE A 281 -16.19 -14.33 8.04
C PHE A 281 -15.15 -14.54 9.14
N LYS A 282 -15.60 -15.00 10.31
CA LYS A 282 -14.72 -15.52 11.36
C LYS A 282 -14.51 -17.01 11.10
N ILE A 283 -13.25 -17.42 10.95
CA ILE A 283 -12.87 -18.80 10.62
C ILE A 283 -12.05 -19.34 11.80
N GLY A 284 -12.62 -20.29 12.52
CA GLY A 284 -12.07 -20.73 13.81
C GLY A 284 -11.98 -19.57 14.82
N ASP A 285 -10.99 -19.62 15.70
CA ASP A 285 -10.86 -18.66 16.82
C ASP A 285 -9.87 -17.51 16.54
N TRP A 286 -9.13 -17.56 15.43
CA TRP A 286 -7.94 -16.73 15.22
C TRP A 286 -7.76 -16.24 13.77
N VAL A 287 -8.77 -16.41 12.91
CA VAL A 287 -8.77 -15.87 11.55
C VAL A 287 -10.07 -15.11 11.28
N THR A 288 -9.95 -13.92 10.69
CA THR A 288 -11.08 -13.15 10.15
C THR A 288 -10.75 -12.70 8.73
N LEU A 289 -11.70 -12.88 7.81
CA LEU A 289 -11.65 -12.32 6.46
C LEU A 289 -12.77 -11.30 6.29
N GLU A 290 -12.47 -10.10 5.82
CA GLU A 290 -13.45 -9.13 5.35
C GLU A 290 -13.30 -8.94 3.84
N TYR A 291 -14.38 -9.19 3.12
CA TYR A 291 -14.48 -8.93 1.68
C TYR A 291 -15.09 -7.56 1.46
N ARG A 292 -14.48 -6.76 0.57
CA ARG A 292 -14.89 -5.39 0.25
C ARG A 292 -14.92 -5.21 -1.27
N VAL A 293 -15.99 -4.63 -1.77
CA VAL A 293 -16.03 -4.05 -3.12
C VAL A 293 -16.24 -2.55 -2.97
N ASN A 294 -15.20 -1.78 -3.30
CA ASN A 294 -15.23 -0.33 -3.22
C ASN A 294 -15.80 0.28 -4.50
N ASP A 295 -16.30 1.52 -4.42
CA ASP A 295 -16.75 2.25 -5.60
C ASP A 295 -15.61 2.44 -6.62
N ALA A 296 -15.95 2.26 -7.90
CA ALA A 296 -15.04 2.40 -9.04
C ALA A 296 -13.73 1.58 -9.00
N ASP A 297 -13.62 0.56 -8.14
CA ASP A 297 -12.46 -0.35 -8.10
C ASP A 297 -12.70 -1.61 -8.96
N GLU A 298 -11.67 -2.03 -9.69
CA GLU A 298 -11.70 -3.26 -10.50
C GLU A 298 -11.31 -4.51 -9.68
N PHE A 299 -10.88 -4.32 -8.43
CA PHE A 299 -10.41 -5.38 -7.55
C PHE A 299 -11.39 -5.68 -6.42
N LEU A 300 -11.49 -6.96 -6.07
CA LEU A 300 -12.02 -7.41 -4.79
C LEU A 300 -10.94 -7.18 -3.74
N GLU A 301 -11.23 -6.38 -2.71
CA GLU A 301 -10.34 -6.21 -1.56
C GLU A 301 -10.69 -7.23 -0.48
N ILE A 302 -9.66 -7.85 0.10
CA ILE A 302 -9.76 -8.90 1.10
C ILE A 302 -8.85 -8.51 2.26
N GLU A 303 -9.42 -8.03 3.35
CA GLU A 303 -8.68 -7.81 4.58
C GLU A 303 -8.63 -9.12 5.38
N TRP A 304 -7.41 -9.59 5.66
CA TRP A 304 -7.18 -10.76 6.50
C TRP A 304 -6.66 -10.30 7.86
N THR A 305 -7.17 -10.90 8.93
CA THR A 305 -6.64 -10.78 10.29
C THR A 305 -6.29 -12.18 10.77
N VAL A 306 -5.02 -12.42 11.11
CA VAL A 306 -4.49 -13.73 11.48
C VAL A 306 -3.75 -13.62 12.81
N GLY A 307 -4.26 -14.31 13.82
CA GLY A 307 -3.60 -14.49 15.11
C GLY A 307 -4.55 -14.35 16.32
N PRO A 308 -4.07 -14.68 17.53
CA PRO A 308 -2.76 -15.28 17.81
C PRO A 308 -2.62 -16.69 17.21
N VAL A 309 -1.54 -16.94 16.46
CA VAL A 309 -1.31 -18.28 15.88
C VAL A 309 -1.11 -19.29 17.03
N PRO A 310 -1.91 -20.38 17.10
CA PRO A 310 -1.92 -21.26 18.26
C PRO A 310 -0.67 -22.15 18.31
N ILE A 311 -0.08 -22.28 19.50
CA ILE A 311 1.12 -23.10 19.76
C ILE A 311 0.95 -24.07 20.93
N ALA A 312 -0.30 -24.27 21.39
CA ALA A 312 -0.61 -25.15 22.53
C ALA A 312 -0.20 -26.62 22.28
N ASP A 313 -0.17 -27.02 21.01
CA ASP A 313 0.30 -28.31 20.50
C ASP A 313 1.84 -28.40 20.39
N LYS A 314 2.56 -27.35 20.81
CA LYS A 314 4.03 -27.20 20.72
C LYS A 314 4.55 -27.31 19.28
N LYS A 315 3.76 -26.82 18.33
CA LYS A 315 4.03 -26.92 16.90
C LYS A 315 3.96 -25.54 16.22
N GLY A 316 5.06 -25.10 15.62
CA GLY A 316 5.12 -23.86 14.85
C GLY A 316 4.28 -23.94 13.56
N LYS A 317 3.70 -22.82 13.12
CA LYS A 317 2.77 -22.77 11.98
C LYS A 317 3.09 -21.59 11.07
N GLU A 318 2.95 -21.82 9.78
CA GLU A 318 3.22 -20.85 8.73
C GLU A 318 1.96 -20.72 7.88
N VAL A 319 1.22 -19.64 8.12
CA VAL A 319 -0.14 -19.42 7.65
C VAL A 319 -0.12 -18.84 6.25
N ILE A 320 -0.93 -19.39 5.36
CA ILE A 320 -1.06 -18.98 3.97
C ILE A 320 -2.50 -18.63 3.65
N VAL A 321 -2.67 -17.71 2.70
CA VAL A 321 -3.92 -17.52 1.96
C VAL A 321 -3.68 -17.98 0.54
N ARG A 322 -4.55 -18.83 0.04
CA ARG A 322 -4.41 -19.48 -1.27
C ARG A 322 -5.62 -19.18 -2.14
N PHE A 323 -5.33 -18.78 -3.36
CA PHE A 323 -6.27 -18.52 -4.44
C PHE A 323 -6.13 -19.64 -5.47
N ASP A 324 -7.23 -20.31 -5.79
CA ASP A 324 -7.22 -21.45 -6.70
C ASP A 324 -8.32 -21.27 -7.77
N ALA A 325 -7.88 -20.99 -9.00
CA ALA A 325 -8.72 -20.90 -10.19
C ALA A 325 -8.84 -22.25 -10.92
N GLY A 326 -8.22 -23.31 -10.39
CA GLY A 326 -8.17 -24.64 -10.97
C GLY A 326 -7.77 -24.61 -12.44
N LYS A 327 -8.50 -25.34 -13.28
CA LYS A 327 -8.24 -25.42 -14.72
C LYS A 327 -8.72 -24.19 -15.51
N SER A 328 -9.32 -23.19 -14.86
CA SER A 328 -9.77 -21.97 -15.55
C SER A 328 -8.63 -21.04 -15.93
N ILE A 329 -7.43 -21.25 -15.36
CA ILE A 329 -6.19 -20.62 -15.79
C ILE A 329 -5.12 -21.69 -15.90
N ALA A 330 -4.76 -22.05 -17.14
CA ALA A 330 -3.67 -22.98 -17.40
C ALA A 330 -2.31 -22.25 -17.29
N SER A 331 -1.80 -22.09 -16.07
CA SER A 331 -0.60 -21.29 -15.79
C SER A 331 0.72 -21.95 -16.19
N ASP A 332 0.72 -23.19 -16.68
CA ASP A 332 1.88 -23.92 -17.23
C ASP A 332 3.10 -23.85 -16.29
N ALA A 333 2.89 -24.29 -15.04
CA ALA A 333 3.88 -24.22 -13.97
C ALA A 333 4.51 -22.84 -13.69
N THR A 334 3.92 -21.77 -14.22
CA THR A 334 4.51 -20.43 -14.20
C THR A 334 3.78 -19.50 -13.23
N LEU A 335 4.56 -18.83 -12.38
CA LEU A 335 4.17 -17.69 -11.55
C LEU A 335 4.98 -16.47 -12.00
N TYR A 336 4.40 -15.28 -11.93
CA TYR A 336 5.13 -14.03 -12.09
C TYR A 336 5.11 -13.28 -10.76
N THR A 337 6.29 -12.88 -10.25
CA THR A 337 6.41 -12.12 -9.00
C THR A 337 7.16 -10.82 -9.26
N ASP A 338 6.75 -9.74 -8.60
CA ASP A 338 7.47 -8.47 -8.73
C ASP A 338 8.90 -8.54 -8.14
N SER A 339 9.80 -7.73 -8.68
CA SER A 339 11.12 -7.46 -8.14
C SER A 339 11.13 -6.03 -7.58
N ASN A 340 10.96 -5.92 -6.26
CA ASN A 340 10.92 -4.64 -5.54
C ASN A 340 9.87 -3.66 -6.11
N GLY A 341 8.74 -4.17 -6.58
CA GLY A 341 7.64 -3.37 -7.09
C GLY A 341 7.80 -2.88 -8.53
N LEU A 342 8.90 -3.26 -9.21
CA LEU A 342 9.22 -2.86 -10.58
C LEU A 342 8.97 -4.00 -11.58
N GLU A 343 9.99 -4.71 -12.05
CA GLU A 343 9.83 -5.75 -13.06
C GLU A 343 9.14 -7.00 -12.51
N PHE A 344 8.36 -7.68 -13.34
CA PHE A 344 7.83 -9.01 -13.01
C PHE A 344 8.76 -10.10 -13.51
N MET A 345 9.26 -10.91 -12.59
CA MET A 345 10.12 -12.04 -12.89
C MET A 345 9.30 -13.29 -13.15
N LYS A 346 9.57 -13.96 -14.28
CA LYS A 346 9.00 -15.28 -14.58
C LYS A 346 9.62 -16.34 -13.65
N ARG A 347 8.79 -17.08 -12.93
CA ARG A 347 9.17 -18.18 -12.03
C ARG A 347 8.53 -19.46 -12.53
N VAL A 348 9.34 -20.45 -12.92
CA VAL A 348 8.86 -21.77 -13.33
C VAL A 348 9.07 -22.74 -12.18
N ARG A 349 7.99 -23.43 -11.76
CA ARG A 349 8.01 -24.37 -10.63
C ARG A 349 9.06 -25.46 -10.88
N ASN A 350 9.87 -25.74 -9.86
CA ASN A 350 10.94 -26.74 -9.88
C ASN A 350 12.03 -26.50 -10.94
N HIS A 351 12.23 -25.26 -11.38
CA HIS A 351 13.19 -24.92 -12.45
C HIS A 351 14.14 -23.79 -12.03
N ARG A 352 15.34 -23.79 -12.62
CA ARG A 352 16.37 -22.75 -12.48
C ARG A 352 17.08 -22.59 -13.83
N ASP A 353 17.21 -21.36 -14.31
CA ASP A 353 17.78 -21.10 -15.64
C ASP A 353 19.28 -21.39 -15.71
N THR A 354 19.98 -21.24 -14.58
CA THR A 354 21.45 -21.29 -14.52
C THR A 354 22.03 -22.61 -14.02
N TRP A 355 21.21 -23.55 -13.53
CA TRP A 355 21.66 -24.91 -13.15
C TRP A 355 20.50 -25.91 -13.09
N ASN A 356 20.82 -27.20 -13.18
CA ASN A 356 19.83 -28.27 -13.01
C ASN A 356 19.44 -28.40 -11.52
N LEU A 357 18.21 -28.01 -11.18
CA LEU A 357 17.68 -28.12 -9.82
C LEU A 357 17.49 -29.59 -9.43
N THR A 358 18.08 -29.99 -8.30
CA THR A 358 17.81 -31.28 -7.65
C THR A 358 17.04 -31.02 -6.38
N LEU A 359 15.86 -31.65 -6.24
CA LEU A 359 15.04 -31.59 -5.03
C LEU A 359 15.18 -32.93 -4.31
N HIS A 360 15.56 -32.90 -3.04
CA HIS A 360 15.85 -34.10 -2.26
C HIS A 360 14.60 -34.73 -1.64
N ASP A 361 13.59 -33.91 -1.34
CA ASP A 361 12.32 -34.38 -0.79
C ASP A 361 11.13 -33.49 -1.18
N ASN A 362 9.93 -33.92 -0.79
CA ASN A 362 8.69 -33.19 -1.07
C ASN A 362 8.57 -31.86 -0.30
N THR A 363 9.33 -31.66 0.78
CA THR A 363 9.32 -30.41 1.56
C THR A 363 10.13 -29.32 0.84
N GLU A 364 11.25 -29.70 0.25
CA GLU A 364 12.04 -28.81 -0.62
C GLU A 364 11.26 -28.39 -1.86
N ALA A 365 10.41 -29.27 -2.40
CA ALA A 365 9.52 -28.93 -3.52
C ALA A 365 8.50 -27.83 -3.18
N VAL A 366 8.20 -27.59 -1.90
CA VAL A 366 7.40 -26.45 -1.46
C VAL A 366 8.31 -25.22 -1.31
N ALA A 367 9.30 -25.30 -0.42
CA ALA A 367 10.12 -24.15 -0.04
C ALA A 367 10.93 -23.57 -1.21
N ALA A 368 11.44 -24.40 -2.13
CA ALA A 368 12.22 -23.95 -3.27
C ALA A 368 11.41 -23.20 -4.34
N ASN A 369 10.07 -23.15 -4.22
CA ASN A 369 9.17 -22.45 -5.13
C ASN A 369 8.51 -21.22 -4.51
N TYR A 370 8.93 -20.83 -3.30
CA TYR A 370 8.55 -19.55 -2.72
C TYR A 370 9.49 -18.44 -3.22
N PHE A 371 8.89 -17.33 -3.63
CA PHE A 371 9.57 -16.14 -4.14
C PHE A 371 9.05 -14.89 -3.42
N PRO A 372 9.90 -13.86 -3.26
CA PRO A 372 9.44 -12.61 -2.68
C PRO A 372 8.44 -11.93 -3.62
N ILE A 373 7.42 -11.33 -3.01
CA ILE A 373 6.58 -10.28 -3.59
C ILE A 373 6.67 -9.07 -2.68
N THR A 374 6.83 -7.88 -3.25
CA THR A 374 6.74 -6.62 -2.47
C THR A 374 5.45 -5.87 -2.76
N THR A 375 4.78 -6.17 -3.87
CA THR A 375 3.51 -5.54 -4.22
C THR A 375 2.56 -6.47 -4.93
N GLY A 376 3.02 -7.47 -5.68
CA GLY A 376 2.09 -8.41 -6.31
C GLY A 376 2.69 -9.58 -7.07
N ALA A 377 1.81 -10.50 -7.38
CA ALA A 377 2.07 -11.64 -8.25
C ALA A 377 0.87 -11.89 -9.17
N TYR A 378 1.12 -12.60 -10.26
CA TYR A 378 0.05 -13.08 -11.13
C TYR A 378 0.36 -14.43 -11.77
N ILE A 379 -0.70 -15.10 -12.18
CA ILE A 379 -0.67 -16.25 -13.08
C ILE A 379 -1.53 -15.93 -14.29
N LYS A 380 -1.17 -16.47 -15.46
CA LYS A 380 -1.92 -16.24 -16.69
C LYS A 380 -1.87 -17.45 -17.62
N ASP A 381 -2.86 -17.53 -18.49
CA ASP A 381 -2.83 -18.35 -19.69
C ASP A 381 -3.00 -17.46 -20.94
N THR A 382 -3.36 -18.05 -22.08
CA THR A 382 -3.57 -17.31 -23.34
C THR A 382 -4.78 -16.37 -23.36
N LYS A 383 -5.70 -16.49 -22.40
CA LYS A 383 -6.99 -15.79 -22.35
C LYS A 383 -7.16 -14.94 -21.10
N HIS A 384 -6.72 -15.43 -19.95
CA HIS A 384 -7.03 -14.86 -18.64
C HIS A 384 -5.77 -14.68 -17.79
N GLN A 385 -5.78 -13.65 -16.96
CA GLN A 385 -4.76 -13.37 -15.95
C GLN A 385 -5.45 -13.13 -14.60
N LEU A 386 -5.00 -13.84 -13.56
CA LEU A 386 -5.40 -13.62 -12.17
C LEU A 386 -4.28 -12.85 -11.48
N ASN A 387 -4.61 -11.67 -10.96
CA ASN A 387 -3.67 -10.82 -10.23
C ASN A 387 -3.95 -10.86 -8.74
N VAL A 388 -2.88 -10.87 -7.94
CA VAL A 388 -2.90 -10.73 -6.49
C VAL A 388 -1.94 -9.61 -6.12
N VAL A 389 -2.47 -8.51 -5.61
CA VAL A 389 -1.69 -7.36 -5.10
C VAL A 389 -1.74 -7.40 -3.57
N THR A 390 -0.62 -7.13 -2.92
CA THR A 390 -0.45 -7.12 -1.46
C THR A 390 -0.13 -5.72 -0.94
N ASP A 391 -0.33 -5.51 0.35
CA ASP A 391 -0.02 -4.26 1.06
C ASP A 391 1.36 -4.25 1.75
N ARG A 392 2.13 -5.35 1.66
CA ARG A 392 3.46 -5.49 2.28
C ARG A 392 4.30 -6.57 1.61
N ALA A 393 5.58 -6.62 1.93
CA ALA A 393 6.47 -7.69 1.48
C ALA A 393 6.08 -9.06 2.08
N GLN A 394 5.96 -10.07 1.23
CA GLN A 394 5.54 -11.43 1.59
C GLN A 394 6.20 -12.48 0.69
N GLY A 395 6.10 -13.76 1.06
CA GLY A 395 6.47 -14.89 0.21
C GLY A 395 5.26 -15.43 -0.56
N ALA A 396 5.41 -15.66 -1.86
CA ALA A 396 4.37 -16.22 -2.72
C ALA A 396 4.86 -17.42 -3.54
N ALA A 397 3.96 -18.34 -3.86
CA ALA A 397 4.25 -19.54 -4.65
C ALA A 397 3.07 -19.97 -5.54
N SER A 398 3.38 -20.76 -6.57
CA SER A 398 2.41 -21.49 -7.39
C SER A 398 2.83 -22.96 -7.45
N LEU A 399 2.30 -23.75 -6.51
CA LEU A 399 2.67 -25.16 -6.34
C LEU A 399 1.85 -26.11 -7.22
N VAL A 400 0.72 -25.62 -7.73
CA VAL A 400 -0.19 -26.30 -8.66
C VAL A 400 -0.61 -25.29 -9.73
N ASP A 401 -0.88 -25.76 -10.94
CA ASP A 401 -1.39 -24.90 -12.02
C ASP A 401 -2.73 -24.28 -11.63
N GLY A 402 -2.92 -23.01 -11.96
CA GLY A 402 -4.12 -22.24 -11.61
C GLY A 402 -4.14 -21.70 -10.18
N GLN A 403 -3.09 -21.93 -9.39
CA GLN A 403 -3.03 -21.56 -7.99
C GLN A 403 -1.95 -20.51 -7.70
N VAL A 404 -2.27 -19.58 -6.79
CA VAL A 404 -1.32 -18.66 -6.16
C VAL A 404 -1.54 -18.71 -4.65
N GLU A 405 -0.50 -18.94 -3.87
CA GLU A 405 -0.56 -18.82 -2.40
C GLU A 405 0.43 -17.78 -1.89
N VAL A 406 0.04 -17.09 -0.82
CA VAL A 406 0.83 -16.05 -0.16
C VAL A 406 0.90 -16.36 1.33
N MET A 407 2.11 -16.38 1.89
CA MET A 407 2.33 -16.57 3.32
C MET A 407 2.09 -15.25 4.07
N VAL A 408 1.14 -15.26 4.99
CA VAL A 408 0.63 -14.05 5.67
C VAL A 408 1.14 -13.90 7.10
N HIS A 409 1.48 -15.00 7.78
CA HIS A 409 2.00 -14.97 9.15
C HIS A 409 2.80 -16.24 9.47
N ARG A 410 3.80 -16.15 10.35
CA ARG A 410 4.61 -17.28 10.81
C ARG A 410 4.81 -17.18 12.32
N ARG A 411 4.66 -18.30 13.02
CA ARG A 411 5.00 -18.42 14.44
C ARG A 411 5.70 -19.73 14.69
N LEU A 412 6.99 -19.69 15.01
CA LEU A 412 7.92 -20.81 15.02
C LEU A 412 8.46 -21.03 16.44
N LEU A 413 8.74 -22.29 16.80
CA LEU A 413 9.24 -22.65 18.15
C LEU A 413 10.65 -23.27 18.08
N ALA A 414 11.39 -22.94 17.03
CA ALA A 414 12.75 -23.36 16.80
C ALA A 414 13.56 -22.25 16.11
N ASP A 415 14.87 -22.25 16.37
CA ASP A 415 15.86 -21.44 15.65
C ASP A 415 16.41 -22.27 14.48
N ASP A 416 16.66 -21.63 13.34
CA ASP A 416 17.16 -22.24 12.11
C ASP A 416 18.70 -22.32 12.03
N ASN A 417 19.38 -21.94 13.13
CA ASN A 417 20.83 -21.88 13.27
C ASN A 417 21.50 -21.07 12.15
N LYS A 418 20.94 -19.91 11.82
CA LYS A 418 21.55 -18.95 10.87
C LYS A 418 22.18 -17.72 11.53
N GLY A 419 22.06 -17.58 12.85
CA GLY A 419 22.83 -16.61 13.65
C GLY A 419 22.00 -15.78 14.63
N VAL A 420 20.69 -15.69 14.44
CA VAL A 420 19.79 -14.90 15.31
C VAL A 420 19.71 -15.48 16.72
N ALA A 421 19.65 -16.81 16.84
CA ALA A 421 19.58 -17.53 18.10
C ALA A 421 18.32 -17.20 18.94
N GLU A 422 17.21 -16.88 18.27
CA GLU A 422 15.89 -16.66 18.84
C GLU A 422 14.83 -17.31 17.96
N PHE A 423 13.70 -17.68 18.55
CA PHE A 423 12.57 -18.21 17.78
C PHE A 423 11.78 -17.05 17.19
N LEU A 424 11.30 -17.18 15.96
CA LEU A 424 10.29 -16.27 15.41
C LEU A 424 8.94 -16.51 16.09
N ASN A 425 8.81 -16.05 17.34
CA ASN A 425 7.68 -16.27 18.24
C ASN A 425 7.19 -14.94 18.82
N GLU A 426 6.90 -13.99 17.95
CA GLU A 426 6.50 -12.63 18.32
C GLU A 426 5.24 -12.64 19.21
N THR A 427 5.24 -11.74 20.19
CA THR A 427 4.14 -11.54 21.13
C THR A 427 3.77 -10.08 21.23
N GLU A 428 2.51 -9.82 21.52
CA GLU A 428 1.98 -8.49 21.79
C GLU A 428 1.36 -8.44 23.19
N SER A 429 1.40 -7.27 23.83
CA SER A 429 0.71 -7.02 25.09
C SER A 429 -0.50 -6.13 24.86
N VAL A 430 -1.67 -6.62 25.22
CA VAL A 430 -2.97 -5.99 24.96
C VAL A 430 -3.67 -5.70 26.28
N TYR A 431 -4.29 -4.53 26.38
CA TYR A 431 -5.12 -4.20 27.53
C TYR A 431 -6.52 -4.83 27.38
N ASP A 432 -6.86 -5.72 28.30
CA ASP A 432 -8.20 -6.30 28.43
C ASP A 432 -9.08 -5.33 29.23
N SER A 433 -10.06 -4.74 28.56
CA SER A 433 -10.98 -3.77 29.14
C SER A 433 -11.92 -4.38 30.18
N ASN A 434 -12.21 -5.68 30.10
CA ASN A 434 -13.11 -6.37 31.03
C ASN A 434 -12.38 -6.72 32.34
N THR A 435 -11.18 -7.30 32.24
CA THR A 435 -10.41 -7.70 33.42
C THR A 435 -9.51 -6.58 33.97
N LYS A 436 -9.35 -5.49 33.22
CA LYS A 436 -8.47 -4.34 33.53
C LYS A 436 -7.01 -4.75 33.72
N LYS A 437 -6.54 -5.70 32.91
CA LYS A 437 -5.18 -6.24 32.97
C LYS A 437 -4.52 -6.21 31.59
N GLN A 438 -3.20 -6.06 31.60
CA GLN A 438 -2.37 -6.34 30.43
C GLN A 438 -2.27 -7.86 30.26
N VAL A 439 -2.56 -8.35 29.05
CA VAL A 439 -2.46 -9.76 28.67
C VAL A 439 -1.48 -9.87 27.51
N THR A 440 -0.44 -10.69 27.67
CA THR A 440 0.53 -10.98 26.62
C THR A 440 0.12 -12.25 25.86
N LYS A 441 0.04 -12.16 24.53
CA LYS A 441 -0.35 -13.26 23.64
C LYS A 441 0.49 -13.23 22.37
N GLY A 442 0.35 -14.23 21.50
CA GLY A 442 1.05 -14.23 20.20
C GLY A 442 0.55 -13.07 19.33
N LEU A 443 1.45 -12.49 18.54
CA LEU A 443 1.14 -11.36 17.66
C LEU A 443 0.02 -11.69 16.66
N THR A 444 -0.93 -10.76 16.52
CA THR A 444 -2.01 -10.79 15.54
C THR A 444 -1.71 -9.79 14.44
N VAL A 445 -1.73 -10.24 13.18
CA VAL A 445 -1.41 -9.39 12.03
C VAL A 445 -2.65 -9.17 11.18
N ARG A 446 -2.85 -7.93 10.74
CA ARG A 446 -3.89 -7.53 9.78
C ARG A 446 -3.25 -6.97 8.52
N GLY A 447 -3.74 -7.39 7.36
CA GLY A 447 -3.29 -6.91 6.05
C GLY A 447 -4.34 -7.09 4.96
N ASN A 448 -4.02 -6.66 3.74
CA ASN A 448 -4.96 -6.61 2.63
C ASN A 448 -4.41 -7.28 1.38
N PHE A 449 -5.27 -8.03 0.70
CA PHE A 449 -5.08 -8.43 -0.69
C PHE A 449 -6.06 -7.70 -1.59
N PHE A 450 -5.63 -7.41 -2.81
CA PHE A 450 -6.51 -6.96 -3.89
C PHE A 450 -6.41 -7.96 -5.03
N VAL A 451 -7.55 -8.55 -5.37
CA VAL A 451 -7.63 -9.66 -6.34
C VAL A 451 -8.55 -9.28 -7.49
N ASN A 452 -8.08 -9.44 -8.72
CA ASN A 452 -8.92 -9.34 -9.91
C ASN A 452 -8.57 -10.41 -10.94
N VAL A 453 -9.50 -10.64 -11.86
CA VAL A 453 -9.26 -11.40 -13.10
C VAL A 453 -9.45 -10.46 -14.28
N ASP A 454 -8.57 -10.53 -15.27
CA ASP A 454 -8.69 -9.80 -16.52
C ASP A 454 -8.32 -10.70 -17.71
N SER A 455 -8.40 -10.16 -18.92
CA SER A 455 -7.87 -10.79 -20.12
C SER A 455 -6.34 -10.85 -20.08
N ALA A 456 -5.76 -11.79 -20.82
CA ALA A 456 -4.30 -11.90 -20.94
C ALA A 456 -3.65 -10.64 -21.57
N GLU A 457 -4.41 -9.85 -22.35
CA GLU A 457 -3.94 -8.59 -22.93
C GLU A 457 -3.93 -7.45 -21.90
N ASP A 458 -4.98 -7.34 -21.10
CA ASP A 458 -5.21 -6.19 -20.21
C ASP A 458 -4.82 -6.45 -18.74
N GLY A 459 -4.48 -7.68 -18.36
CA GLY A 459 -4.13 -8.04 -16.98
C GLY A 459 -2.96 -7.22 -16.42
N MET A 460 -1.97 -6.92 -17.26
CA MET A 460 -0.86 -6.04 -16.88
C MET A 460 -1.33 -4.60 -16.64
N ARG A 461 -2.28 -4.09 -17.43
CA ARG A 461 -2.85 -2.75 -17.22
C ARG A 461 -3.55 -2.64 -15.87
N SER A 462 -4.34 -3.66 -15.49
CA SER A 462 -5.02 -3.66 -14.19
C SER A 462 -4.05 -3.78 -13.00
N ILE A 463 -3.07 -4.70 -13.06
CA ILE A 463 -2.14 -4.90 -11.92
C ILE A 463 -1.21 -3.71 -11.74
N ARG A 464 -0.67 -3.12 -12.82
CA ARG A 464 0.21 -1.93 -12.75
C ARG A 464 -0.52 -0.73 -12.14
N SER A 465 -1.76 -0.49 -12.55
CA SER A 465 -2.59 0.59 -11.99
C SER A 465 -2.87 0.37 -10.50
N LYS A 466 -3.13 -0.86 -10.07
CA LYS A 466 -3.39 -1.16 -8.66
C LYS A 466 -2.13 -1.05 -7.81
N MET A 467 -0.99 -1.56 -8.29
CA MET A 467 0.31 -1.45 -7.61
C MET A 467 0.69 0.01 -7.35
N GLU A 468 0.54 0.90 -8.34
CA GLU A 468 0.84 2.34 -8.16
C GLU A 468 0.02 2.96 -7.03
N SER A 469 -1.27 2.63 -6.94
CA SER A 469 -2.13 3.09 -5.83
C SER A 469 -1.72 2.56 -4.46
N GLN A 470 -0.99 1.43 -4.40
CA GLN A 470 -0.48 0.89 -3.13
C GLN A 470 0.80 1.58 -2.68
N PHE A 471 1.65 2.02 -3.61
CA PHE A 471 2.82 2.85 -3.27
C PHE A 471 2.43 4.22 -2.74
N PHE A 472 1.35 4.80 -3.26
CA PHE A 472 0.92 6.17 -2.96
C PHE A 472 -0.50 6.20 -2.38
N ARG A 473 -0.73 5.44 -1.31
CA ARG A 473 -1.96 5.57 -0.53
C ARG A 473 -2.12 7.01 -0.02
N PRO A 474 -3.31 7.61 -0.09
CA PRO A 474 -3.49 9.00 0.34
C PRO A 474 -3.13 9.20 1.80
N LEU A 475 -2.35 10.24 2.08
CA LEU A 475 -2.06 10.65 3.44
C LEU A 475 -3.34 11.20 4.07
N THR A 476 -3.74 10.68 5.22
CA THR A 476 -4.97 11.08 5.92
C THR A 476 -4.66 11.48 7.35
N VAL A 477 -5.01 12.72 7.71
CA VAL A 477 -4.77 13.30 9.05
C VAL A 477 -6.01 13.99 9.59
N PHE A 478 -6.11 14.06 10.91
CA PHE A 478 -7.35 14.42 11.61
C PHE A 478 -7.12 15.58 12.58
N ARG A 479 -8.15 16.40 12.79
CA ARG A 479 -8.16 17.37 13.90
C ARG A 479 -9.56 17.65 14.42
N LYS A 480 -9.62 18.32 15.58
CA LYS A 480 -10.87 18.86 16.12
C LYS A 480 -11.39 20.00 15.21
N PRO A 481 -12.71 20.24 15.17
CA PRO A 481 -13.28 21.32 14.36
C PRO A 481 -12.74 22.67 14.81
N VAL A 482 -12.38 23.51 13.85
CA VAL A 482 -11.98 24.89 14.13
C VAL A 482 -13.24 25.77 14.14
N SER A 483 -13.44 26.58 15.20
CA SER A 483 -14.60 27.48 15.28
C SER A 483 -14.57 28.50 14.14
N SER A 484 -15.68 28.59 13.43
CA SER A 484 -15.80 29.24 12.13
C SER A 484 -15.65 30.76 12.17
N GLU A 485 -14.54 31.27 11.63
CA GLU A 485 -14.49 32.55 10.88
C GLU A 485 -13.51 32.53 9.71
N VAL A 486 -12.70 31.47 9.59
CA VAL A 486 -11.63 31.44 8.61
C VAL A 486 -12.04 30.51 7.47
N LYS A 487 -12.95 31.01 6.61
CA LYS A 487 -12.85 30.70 5.18
C LYS A 487 -11.60 31.39 4.61
N ALA A 488 -10.44 31.32 5.28
CA ALA A 488 -9.21 31.55 4.54
C ALA A 488 -9.22 30.43 3.52
N LYS A 489 -9.32 30.81 2.24
CA LYS A 489 -8.64 30.04 1.22
C LYS A 489 -7.28 29.75 1.82
N ALA A 490 -6.98 28.48 2.12
CA ALA A 490 -5.60 28.08 2.30
C ALA A 490 -4.83 28.76 1.16
N LYS A 491 -3.64 29.29 1.43
CA LYS A 491 -2.76 29.71 0.35
C LYS A 491 -2.44 28.42 -0.42
N VAL A 492 -3.30 28.11 -1.39
CA VAL A 492 -3.40 26.82 -2.09
C VAL A 492 -2.03 26.51 -2.66
N PRO A 493 -1.59 25.23 -2.68
CA PRO A 493 -0.23 24.85 -3.06
C PRO A 493 0.29 25.62 -4.26
N TRP A 494 1.48 26.18 -4.08
CA TRP A 494 2.24 26.89 -5.10
C TRP A 494 2.48 26.01 -6.32
N LEU A 495 2.64 24.69 -6.13
CA LEU A 495 2.82 23.71 -7.18
C LEU A 495 1.50 23.00 -7.51
N ARG A 496 1.09 23.03 -8.78
CA ARG A 496 0.01 22.21 -9.32
C ARG A 496 0.57 21.22 -10.33
N VAL A 497 0.05 20.00 -10.29
CA VAL A 497 0.50 18.92 -11.16
C VAL A 497 -0.62 18.51 -12.11
N GLY A 498 -0.31 18.47 -13.40
CA GLY A 498 -1.21 18.00 -14.44
C GLY A 498 -1.45 16.49 -14.38
N GLU A 499 -2.42 16.00 -15.14
CA GLU A 499 -2.70 14.57 -15.23
C GLU A 499 -1.58 13.86 -16.02
N PHE A 500 -0.92 12.87 -15.41
CA PHE A 500 0.15 12.13 -16.09
C PHE A 500 -0.42 11.10 -17.07
N PRO A 501 0.32 10.76 -18.15
CA PRO A 501 -0.03 9.62 -18.99
C PRO A 501 -0.11 8.32 -18.17
N ALA A 502 -0.98 7.40 -18.59
CA ALA A 502 -1.27 6.18 -17.83
C ALA A 502 -0.05 5.29 -17.57
N ASN A 503 1.00 5.39 -18.38
CA ASN A 503 2.25 4.64 -18.29
C ASN A 503 3.42 5.41 -17.63
N VAL A 504 3.20 6.62 -17.12
CA VAL A 504 4.20 7.41 -16.39
C VAL A 504 3.78 7.58 -14.94
N GLY A 505 4.65 7.23 -13.99
CA GLY A 505 4.48 7.47 -12.56
C GLY A 505 5.41 8.57 -12.03
N LEU A 506 4.99 9.22 -10.95
CA LEU A 506 5.81 10.16 -10.18
C LEU A 506 6.31 9.45 -8.91
N THR A 507 7.58 9.06 -8.90
CA THR A 507 8.15 8.24 -7.81
C THR A 507 8.75 9.08 -6.69
N THR A 508 9.26 10.27 -7.02
CA THR A 508 9.79 11.19 -6.00
C THR A 508 9.51 12.62 -6.38
N LEU A 509 9.11 13.41 -5.39
CA LEU A 509 9.11 14.86 -5.41
C LEU A 509 9.75 15.34 -4.10
N GLN A 510 10.90 15.99 -4.20
CA GLN A 510 11.67 16.43 -3.03
C GLN A 510 12.18 17.86 -3.23
N GLU A 511 12.06 18.71 -2.21
CA GLU A 511 12.67 20.04 -2.25
C GLU A 511 14.19 19.95 -2.20
N LEU A 512 14.86 20.62 -3.15
CA LEU A 512 16.32 20.82 -3.14
C LEU A 512 16.67 22.23 -2.65
N SER A 513 15.89 23.22 -3.09
CA SER A 513 15.98 24.61 -2.68
C SER A 513 14.63 25.29 -2.84
N LYS A 514 14.52 26.57 -2.45
CA LYS A 514 13.30 27.38 -2.59
C LYS A 514 12.76 27.46 -4.04
N GLN A 515 13.59 27.17 -5.04
CA GLN A 515 13.24 27.29 -6.46
C GLN A 515 13.33 25.97 -7.22
N CYS A 516 13.91 24.92 -6.63
CA CYS A 516 14.23 23.69 -7.33
C CYS A 516 13.77 22.45 -6.59
N LEU A 517 13.26 21.48 -7.36
CA LEU A 517 12.79 20.18 -6.91
C LEU A 517 13.61 19.07 -7.55
N LEU A 518 13.85 17.99 -6.80
CA LEU A 518 14.24 16.70 -7.34
C LEU A 518 12.97 15.93 -7.72
N VAL A 519 12.84 15.58 -8.99
CA VAL A 519 11.72 14.83 -9.55
C VAL A 519 12.24 13.51 -10.09
N ARG A 520 11.59 12.38 -9.73
CA ARG A 520 11.84 11.08 -10.38
C ARG A 520 10.59 10.60 -11.09
N LEU A 521 10.72 10.36 -12.38
CA LEU A 521 9.68 9.78 -13.21
C LEU A 521 10.02 8.33 -13.53
N SER A 522 9.00 7.46 -13.48
CA SER A 522 9.14 6.04 -13.81
C SER A 522 8.18 5.66 -14.93
N HIS A 523 8.67 4.90 -15.90
CA HIS A 523 7.78 4.21 -16.84
C HIS A 523 7.21 2.96 -16.16
N LEU A 524 5.89 2.88 -16.02
CA LEU A 524 5.25 1.88 -15.17
C LEU A 524 5.20 0.47 -15.78
N TYR A 525 5.44 0.36 -17.09
CA TYR A 525 5.36 -0.91 -17.82
C TYR A 525 6.72 -1.34 -18.33
N ALA A 526 7.00 -2.64 -18.27
CA ALA A 526 8.13 -3.25 -18.96
C ALA A 526 7.82 -3.49 -20.45
N VAL A 527 8.85 -3.85 -21.20
CA VAL A 527 8.75 -4.14 -22.65
C VAL A 527 7.73 -5.26 -22.85
N ASP A 528 6.85 -5.09 -23.84
CA ASP A 528 5.84 -6.06 -24.26
C ASP A 528 4.82 -6.51 -23.18
N GLU A 529 4.72 -5.82 -22.04
CA GLU A 529 3.64 -6.06 -21.05
C GLU A 529 2.26 -5.65 -21.55
N HIS A 530 2.18 -4.62 -22.40
CA HIS A 530 0.93 -4.13 -22.98
C HIS A 530 1.18 -3.53 -24.38
N SER A 531 0.26 -3.80 -25.32
CA SER A 531 0.39 -3.42 -26.73
C SER A 531 0.63 -1.91 -26.94
N THR A 532 0.00 -1.07 -26.12
CA THR A 532 0.10 0.40 -26.18
C THR A 532 0.84 1.05 -25.00
N LEU A 533 0.72 0.52 -23.78
CA LEU A 533 1.23 1.17 -22.57
C LEU A 533 2.71 0.88 -22.31
N SER A 534 3.26 -0.17 -22.94
CA SER A 534 4.70 -0.45 -22.94
C SER A 534 5.49 0.35 -23.98
N LYS A 535 4.82 1.21 -24.78
CA LYS A 535 5.49 2.02 -25.78
C LYS A 535 6.14 3.26 -25.15
N PRO A 536 7.23 3.78 -25.73
CA PRO A 536 7.88 4.97 -25.22
C PRO A 536 6.92 6.15 -25.17
N VAL A 537 7.04 6.97 -24.13
CA VAL A 537 6.15 8.11 -23.87
C VAL A 537 6.97 9.37 -23.68
N THR A 538 6.53 10.47 -24.29
CA THR A 538 7.17 11.78 -24.13
C THR A 538 6.25 12.69 -23.33
N VAL A 539 6.80 13.34 -22.31
CA VAL A 539 6.10 14.29 -21.44
C VAL A 539 6.83 15.62 -21.41
N ASP A 540 6.09 16.70 -21.20
CA ASP A 540 6.63 18.05 -21.09
C ASP A 540 6.42 18.57 -19.65
N PHE A 541 7.52 18.81 -18.94
CA PHE A 541 7.52 19.30 -17.56
C PHE A 541 6.84 20.67 -17.41
N SER A 542 6.84 21.51 -18.45
CA SER A 542 6.16 22.81 -18.41
C SER A 542 4.63 22.68 -18.39
N THR A 543 4.10 21.54 -18.87
CA THR A 543 2.67 21.21 -18.82
C THR A 543 2.31 20.38 -17.59
N LEU A 544 3.22 19.52 -17.14
CA LEU A 544 3.01 18.65 -15.99
C LEU A 544 3.16 19.37 -14.66
N PHE A 545 4.02 20.39 -14.57
CA PHE A 545 4.28 21.14 -13.34
C PHE A 545 4.05 22.63 -13.58
N SER A 546 3.18 23.23 -12.77
CA SER A 546 2.87 24.65 -12.87
C SER A 546 2.94 25.30 -11.51
N VAL A 547 3.49 26.52 -11.48
CA VAL A 547 3.58 27.33 -10.27
C VAL A 547 2.97 28.69 -10.52
N GLU A 548 2.18 29.20 -9.58
CA GLU A 548 1.57 30.53 -9.74
C GLU A 548 2.66 31.61 -9.83
N ASN A 549 2.60 32.45 -10.87
CA ASN A 549 3.57 33.52 -11.16
C ASN A 549 5.01 33.04 -11.42
N ALA A 550 5.24 31.75 -11.68
CA ALA A 550 6.53 31.22 -12.06
C ALA A 550 6.39 30.23 -13.22
N LYS A 551 7.47 30.08 -14.00
CA LYS A 551 7.57 29.11 -15.09
C LYS A 551 8.78 28.22 -14.89
N VAL A 552 8.74 27.03 -15.47
CA VAL A 552 9.92 26.16 -15.54
C VAL A 552 11.04 26.93 -16.23
N SER A 553 12.15 27.12 -15.51
CA SER A 553 13.32 27.84 -16.00
C SER A 553 14.44 26.90 -16.42
N GLU A 554 14.57 25.77 -15.73
CA GLU A 554 15.63 24.78 -15.96
C GLU A 554 15.09 23.38 -15.70
N LEU A 555 15.47 22.44 -16.57
CA LEU A 555 15.26 21.02 -16.38
C LEU A 555 16.58 20.30 -16.70
N THR A 556 17.20 19.74 -15.66
CA THR A 556 18.51 19.11 -15.77
C THR A 556 18.41 17.66 -15.34
N GLU A 557 18.86 16.73 -16.18
CA GLU A 557 18.88 15.32 -15.84
C GLU A 557 19.99 15.01 -14.84
N MET A 558 19.65 14.22 -13.84
CA MET A 558 20.52 13.83 -12.73
C MET A 558 20.73 12.32 -12.76
N VAL A 559 21.81 11.86 -12.15
CA VAL A 559 21.90 10.44 -11.79
C VAL A 559 20.77 10.07 -10.82
N LEU A 560 20.42 8.78 -10.72
CA LEU A 560 19.26 8.33 -9.94
C LEU A 560 19.32 8.76 -8.46
N THR A 561 20.51 8.88 -7.85
CA THR A 561 20.69 9.37 -6.48
C THR A 561 20.37 10.87 -6.32
N GLY A 562 20.31 11.64 -7.41
CA GLY A 562 20.10 13.09 -7.43
C GLY A 562 21.35 13.90 -7.03
N THR A 563 22.52 13.26 -6.91
CA THR A 563 23.73 13.90 -6.35
C THR A 563 24.60 14.63 -7.39
N LYS A 564 24.45 14.31 -8.67
CA LYS A 564 25.17 14.95 -9.77
C LYS A 564 24.35 14.95 -11.05
N GLU A 565 24.66 15.88 -11.94
CA GLU A 565 24.09 15.91 -13.29
C GLU A 565 24.54 14.68 -14.08
N LEU A 566 23.67 14.17 -14.94
CA LEU A 566 23.98 13.05 -15.81
C LEU A 566 24.85 13.57 -16.96
N SER A 567 26.11 13.16 -17.02
CA SER A 567 27.01 13.49 -18.13
C SER A 567 26.86 12.48 -19.27
N GLU A 568 27.05 12.93 -20.52
CA GLU A 568 27.08 12.04 -21.70
C GLU A 568 28.23 11.01 -21.62
N GLU A 569 29.28 11.31 -20.85
CA GLU A 569 30.42 10.43 -20.57
C GLU A 569 30.10 9.29 -19.57
N ALA A 570 28.88 9.23 -19.01
CA ALA A 570 28.41 8.11 -18.21
C ALA A 570 28.12 6.85 -19.08
N VAL A 571 28.99 6.55 -20.04
CA VAL A 571 28.99 5.31 -20.79
C VAL A 571 29.53 4.24 -19.85
N GLY A 572 28.65 3.35 -19.38
CA GLY A 572 29.04 2.20 -18.58
C GLY A 572 30.18 1.42 -19.25
N MET A 573 31.01 0.75 -18.45
CA MET A 573 32.11 -0.07 -18.97
C MET A 573 31.59 -1.07 -20.01
N GLU A 574 32.27 -1.15 -21.16
CA GLU A 574 31.99 -2.15 -22.17
C GLU A 574 32.57 -3.51 -21.72
N TRP A 575 31.69 -4.50 -21.56
CA TRP A 575 32.08 -5.85 -21.18
C TRP A 575 31.93 -6.80 -22.35
N LYS A 576 32.89 -7.70 -22.55
CA LYS A 576 32.74 -8.84 -23.46
C LYS A 576 31.89 -9.91 -22.77
N THR A 577 30.67 -10.09 -23.23
CA THR A 577 29.74 -11.12 -22.75
C THR A 577 29.81 -12.36 -23.63
N THR A 578 29.36 -13.51 -23.09
CA THR A 578 29.25 -14.76 -23.86
C THR A 578 28.07 -14.77 -24.83
N ASP A 579 27.10 -13.86 -24.65
CA ASP A 579 26.00 -13.64 -25.57
C ASP A 579 26.32 -12.49 -26.53
N ASP A 580 26.32 -12.79 -27.82
CA ASP A 580 26.50 -11.82 -28.92
C ASP A 580 25.23 -10.96 -29.16
N THR A 581 24.12 -11.27 -28.48
CA THR A 581 22.79 -10.69 -28.73
C THR A 581 22.42 -9.50 -27.86
N TYR A 582 23.34 -8.95 -27.07
CA TYR A 582 23.07 -7.74 -26.28
C TYR A 582 23.10 -6.49 -27.18
N GLY A 583 22.06 -6.31 -27.99
CA GLY A 583 21.72 -5.00 -28.50
C GLY A 583 21.40 -4.11 -27.31
N TRP A 584 22.13 -3.02 -27.12
CA TRP A 584 21.75 -2.01 -26.13
C TRP A 584 20.29 -1.66 -26.36
N SER A 585 19.45 -1.79 -25.32
CA SER A 585 18.12 -1.18 -25.35
C SER A 585 18.29 0.28 -25.79
N PRO A 586 17.45 0.78 -26.72
CA PRO A 586 17.59 2.13 -27.21
C PRO A 586 17.59 3.07 -26.01
N ARG A 587 18.71 3.76 -25.77
CA ARG A 587 18.78 4.76 -24.70
C ARG A 587 17.78 5.86 -25.00
N SER A 588 17.03 6.29 -23.99
CA SER A 588 16.27 7.52 -24.07
C SER A 588 17.14 8.68 -24.55
N LEU A 589 16.55 9.55 -25.37
CA LEU A 589 17.22 10.75 -25.83
C LEU A 589 17.51 11.68 -24.62
N PRO A 590 18.60 12.48 -24.70
CA PRO A 590 18.85 13.55 -23.76
C PRO A 590 17.65 14.48 -23.63
N VAL A 591 17.53 15.16 -22.49
CA VAL A 591 16.48 16.16 -22.23
C VAL A 591 16.49 17.22 -23.34
N LYS A 592 15.32 17.53 -23.89
CA LYS A 592 15.17 18.56 -24.94
C LYS A 592 14.25 19.67 -24.45
N GLY A 593 14.84 20.77 -23.98
CA GLY A 593 14.08 21.84 -23.33
C GLY A 593 13.44 21.30 -22.05
N THR A 594 12.11 21.31 -21.98
CA THR A 594 11.32 20.74 -20.87
C THR A 594 10.72 19.38 -21.20
N SER A 595 11.00 18.84 -22.40
CA SER A 595 10.46 17.55 -22.86
C SER A 595 11.41 16.40 -22.56
N VAL A 596 10.83 15.29 -22.08
CA VAL A 596 11.53 14.06 -21.68
C VAL A 596 10.80 12.85 -22.23
N THR A 597 11.53 11.94 -22.87
CA THR A 597 11.01 10.63 -23.28
C THR A 597 11.41 9.57 -22.26
N LEU A 598 10.50 8.69 -21.87
CA LEU A 598 10.81 7.49 -21.08
C LEU A 598 10.60 6.26 -21.95
N GLN A 599 11.58 5.36 -21.98
CA GLN A 599 11.39 4.00 -22.49
C GLN A 599 10.68 3.14 -21.44
N ALA A 600 10.20 1.97 -21.86
CA ALA A 600 9.68 0.96 -20.94
C ALA A 600 10.67 0.71 -19.79
N ILE A 601 10.13 0.54 -18.58
CA ILE A 601 10.79 0.34 -17.29
C ILE A 601 11.78 1.43 -16.81
N GLU A 602 12.09 2.46 -17.61
CA GLU A 602 13.06 3.46 -17.22
C GLU A 602 12.61 4.28 -16.00
N VAL A 603 13.56 4.56 -15.10
CA VAL A 603 13.41 5.53 -14.02
C VAL A 603 14.45 6.63 -14.22
N ARG A 604 13.99 7.86 -14.44
CA ARG A 604 14.84 9.03 -14.70
C ARG A 604 14.68 10.08 -13.60
N ALA A 605 15.79 10.71 -13.20
CA ALA A 605 15.83 11.72 -12.14
C ALA A 605 16.17 13.10 -12.72
N PHE A 606 15.53 14.15 -12.23
CA PHE A 606 15.65 15.50 -12.75
C PHE A 606 15.71 16.54 -11.63
N ARG A 607 16.55 17.56 -11.80
CA ARG A 607 16.45 18.84 -11.10
C ARG A 607 15.52 19.75 -11.92
N LEU A 608 14.36 20.08 -11.36
CA LEU A 608 13.36 20.97 -11.95
C LEU A 608 13.37 22.31 -11.20
N CYS A 609 13.72 23.40 -11.88
CA CYS A 609 13.73 24.74 -11.27
C CYS A 609 12.69 25.69 -11.89
N PHE A 610 12.23 26.64 -11.08
CA PHE A 610 11.25 27.65 -11.47
C PHE A 610 11.82 29.07 -11.30
N ALA A 611 11.48 29.96 -12.24
CA ALA A 611 11.77 31.40 -12.15
C ALA A 611 10.51 32.23 -12.37
N LYS A 612 10.49 33.47 -11.84
CA LYS A 612 9.37 34.40 -12.05
C LYS A 612 9.09 34.58 -13.54
N ALA A 613 7.82 34.55 -13.93
CA ALA A 613 7.45 34.95 -15.27
C ALA A 613 7.76 36.44 -15.43
N SER A 614 8.68 36.81 -16.33
CA SER A 614 8.86 38.20 -16.74
C SER A 614 7.55 38.69 -17.37
N GLU A 615 7.05 39.85 -16.96
CA GLU A 615 5.99 40.53 -17.71
C GLU A 615 6.52 40.77 -19.14
N ASP A 616 5.90 40.14 -20.14
CA ASP A 616 6.15 40.46 -21.54
C ASP A 616 5.67 41.90 -21.79
N VAL A 617 6.56 42.87 -21.60
CA VAL A 617 6.37 44.21 -22.14
C VAL A 617 6.69 44.12 -23.63
N GLY A 618 5.65 44.01 -24.44
CA GLY A 618 5.74 44.28 -25.87
C GLY A 618 6.29 45.69 -26.08
N GLY A 619 7.45 45.80 -26.71
CA GLY A 619 8.07 47.09 -27.00
C GLY A 619 9.35 46.95 -27.78
N SER A 620 9.32 47.45 -29.01
CA SER A 620 10.42 47.58 -29.97
C SER A 620 11.81 47.85 -29.38
N VAL A 621 12.81 47.15 -29.93
CA VAL A 621 14.23 47.51 -29.86
C VAL A 621 14.42 48.96 -30.31
N VAL A 622 14.84 49.82 -29.39
CA VAL A 622 15.54 51.07 -29.71
C VAL A 622 16.78 51.11 -28.83
N VAL A 623 17.93 51.13 -29.50
CA VAL A 623 19.26 51.29 -28.92
C VAL A 623 19.42 52.75 -28.49
N ALA A 624 19.76 53.01 -27.24
CA ALA A 624 20.42 54.23 -26.81
C ALA A 624 21.22 54.00 -25.51
N ASP A 625 22.47 54.46 -25.55
CA ASP A 625 23.48 54.44 -24.50
C ASP A 625 23.21 55.43 -23.35
N ALA A 626 23.95 55.19 -22.26
CA ALA A 626 24.41 56.10 -21.20
C ALA A 626 23.61 56.23 -19.89
N ASP A 627 24.28 55.75 -18.83
CA ASP A 627 24.41 56.31 -17.47
C ASP A 627 23.19 56.96 -16.79
N ALA A 628 22.65 56.27 -15.78
CA ALA A 628 22.34 56.87 -14.48
C ALA A 628 22.00 55.81 -13.42
N ASP A 629 22.87 55.78 -12.43
CA ASP A 629 22.75 55.32 -11.03
C ASP A 629 21.30 55.26 -10.46
N VAL A 630 20.84 54.07 -10.06
CA VAL A 630 19.85 53.87 -8.98
C VAL A 630 20.19 52.58 -8.24
N THR A 631 20.78 52.75 -7.07
CA THR A 631 20.91 51.75 -6.01
C THR A 631 19.53 51.33 -5.49
N ASP A 632 19.25 50.03 -5.43
CA ASP A 632 18.33 49.48 -4.43
C ASP A 632 18.76 48.07 -4.02
N SER A 633 18.82 47.88 -2.70
CA SER A 633 19.63 46.91 -1.98
C SER A 633 19.04 45.51 -1.94
N TRP A 634 19.81 44.52 -2.41
CA TRP A 634 19.67 43.11 -2.09
C TRP A 634 21.07 42.50 -2.03
N ASP A 635 21.79 42.73 -0.94
CA ASP A 635 22.93 41.91 -0.51
C ASP A 635 23.32 42.34 0.91
N GLU A 636 22.95 41.54 1.90
CA GLU A 636 23.66 41.38 3.17
C GLU A 636 22.98 40.28 3.98
N ALA A 637 23.33 39.02 3.68
CA ALA A 637 23.29 37.89 4.62
C ALA A 637 24.11 36.70 4.09
N GLU A 638 25.31 36.97 3.56
CA GLU A 638 26.38 35.98 3.47
C GLU A 638 27.47 36.39 4.46
N GLU A 639 27.35 35.98 5.72
CA GLU A 639 28.47 35.82 6.66
C GLU A 639 27.96 35.29 8.01
N SER A 640 27.84 33.96 8.14
CA SER A 640 28.03 33.27 9.44
C SER A 640 28.19 31.74 9.36
N PHE A 641 28.35 31.14 8.17
CA PHE A 641 28.54 29.69 8.00
C PHE A 641 30.03 29.27 7.94
N GLY A 642 30.83 29.80 8.87
CA GLY A 642 32.28 29.54 8.94
C GLY A 642 32.83 29.02 10.27
N VAL A 643 32.00 28.82 11.31
CA VAL A 643 32.52 28.54 12.68
C VAL A 643 31.87 27.32 13.38
N VAL A 644 31.17 26.43 12.66
CA VAL A 644 30.53 25.24 13.29
C VAL A 644 31.09 23.90 12.78
N LEU A 645 32.24 23.92 12.10
CA LEU A 645 32.94 22.71 11.62
C LEU A 645 34.37 22.54 12.20
N GLN A 646 34.67 23.16 13.34
CA GLN A 646 35.96 23.00 14.03
C GLN A 646 35.90 22.38 15.44
N ASP A 647 34.72 22.12 16.01
CA ASP A 647 34.58 21.60 17.39
C ASP A 647 34.15 20.11 17.47
N LEU A 648 34.36 19.32 16.42
CA LEU A 648 34.08 17.87 16.42
C LEU A 648 35.32 16.97 16.20
N ALA A 649 36.52 17.53 16.36
CA ALA A 649 37.79 16.81 16.20
C ALA A 649 38.60 16.61 17.50
N GLU A 650 38.07 16.96 18.69
CA GLU A 650 38.79 16.83 19.98
C GLU A 650 38.10 15.94 21.04
N ILE A 651 37.34 14.92 20.61
CA ILE A 651 36.89 13.86 21.54
C ILE A 651 37.18 12.47 20.94
N ILE A 652 38.42 12.25 20.51
CA ILE A 652 39.04 10.90 20.42
C ILE A 652 40.55 11.08 20.67
N ASP A 653 40.92 11.37 21.91
CA ASP A 653 42.18 10.91 22.51
C ASP A 653 42.18 11.27 23.99
N VAL A 654 41.97 10.30 24.89
CA VAL A 654 42.65 10.12 26.18
C VAL A 654 42.23 8.74 26.72
N HIS A 655 43.24 7.99 27.19
CA HIS A 655 43.19 6.74 27.94
C HIS A 655 42.11 6.60 29.02
#